data_AF-A0A2P8GKH5-F1
#
_entry.id   AF-A0A2P8GKH5-F1
#
_cell.length_a   1.000
_cell.length_b   1.000
_cell.length_c   1.000
_cell.angle_alpha   90.00
_cell.angle_beta   90.00
_cell.angle_gamma   90.00
#
_symmetry.space_group_name_H-M   'P 1'
#
loop_
_entity.id
_entity.type
_entity.pdbx_description
1 polymer ?
#
loop_
_entity_poly.entity_id
_entity_poly.type
_entity_poly.pdbx_seq_one_letter_code
_entity_poly.pdbx_strand_id
1 'polypeptide(L)'
;MSIPSLKAVCVTILCTYLCLHSMAHNGSVAFAYPLNKITVDGDLSDWPKDAAKYKIGMNLSDTKPKDDADFSGFFQLGYRLEDQSLYLAFTIRDDDFVEDTSENVRWNTQDGLQISIDARHLMSGSGVASFMYSKKLRNINNAFYDPFASAASWKIAEVAMTRKGNMRYYEWRIRLGNELALDKSVGFDLNVMDKDEDGSFSWSDWGKGEAKYMNANSLGDIFFLPKDAKLATVSGKVSWDQHTAVKLPGQVRLKSVEHPRLWTAAEVDSAGNYSIVIPAGKYELSFPNHYYQSDDKLYSVAVKTSPTVVAKAGQKVVAPDIVLPLSPVPDLIPDKGVLFDFTADNPGKVDSFIEAYREYYGIPGVSLALIKDGKVVYHKTYGVTNTMTGEKVNDNTLFEAASVTKPVFALAVERLAERGVIDLDKPLYQYLPYKDIEYDDRYKLITARHVLTHRTGFPNWRDGKLIIKFTPGTAFGYSGEGFEYLKMVVEKITGKNVEQVLQEEVIQPVGLYHTFFSKNDSLQRVVAYGHFDGRPSNNDLPEKPGMAYSMHTEALIFTRFMLFLLEQKGLKPETYSTIMSKQSEYDFTGWTHKPKVPTYMGMSLEIRETPFGKTFGHGGNNGDFKCRFEVYKDLKMGYAIFTNSNTSDALLENFHSFLIEGRDKDIVKQ
;
A
#
# COMPACT_ATOMS: atom_id res chain seq x y z
N MET A 1 -26.34 -34.92 23.38
CA MET A 1 -26.86 -33.94 24.37
C MET A 1 -25.71 -33.02 24.70
N SER A 2 -25.51 -32.00 23.89
CA SER A 2 -26.00 -30.61 24.07
C SER A 2 -24.91 -29.76 24.73
N ILE A 3 -24.07 -29.18 23.87
CA ILE A 3 -23.11 -28.11 24.15
C ILE A 3 -23.77 -26.80 23.69
N PRO A 4 -23.79 -25.75 24.53
CA PRO A 4 -23.75 -24.35 24.09
C PRO A 4 -22.51 -23.66 24.72
N SER A 5 -21.86 -22.63 24.18
CA SER A 5 -21.93 -21.89 22.91
C SER A 5 -20.64 -21.07 22.89
N LEU A 6 -19.80 -21.25 21.86
CA LEU A 6 -18.57 -20.47 21.64
C LEU A 6 -18.97 -19.07 21.14
N LYS A 7 -18.58 -18.00 21.84
CA LYS A 7 -18.56 -16.65 21.27
C LYS A 7 -17.22 -16.46 20.56
N ALA A 8 -17.28 -16.42 19.23
CA ALA A 8 -16.15 -16.16 18.35
C ALA A 8 -15.89 -14.65 18.23
N VAL A 9 -14.67 -14.22 18.53
CA VAL A 9 -14.05 -13.00 18.00
C VAL A 9 -12.66 -13.40 17.56
N CYS A 10 -12.53 -13.80 16.29
CA CYS A 10 -11.28 -13.88 15.55
C CYS A 10 -11.62 -14.28 14.10
N VAL A 11 -11.63 -13.33 13.17
CA VAL A 11 -11.13 -13.52 11.80
C VAL A 11 -10.72 -12.14 11.27
N THR A 12 -9.50 -11.72 11.59
CA THR A 12 -8.70 -10.90 10.68
C THR A 12 -7.45 -11.73 10.46
N ILE A 13 -7.37 -12.34 9.28
CA ILE A 13 -6.40 -13.30 8.72
C ILE A 13 -7.21 -14.49 8.18
N LEU A 14 -7.82 -14.25 7.03
CA LEU A 14 -7.96 -15.28 6.02
C LEU A 14 -7.52 -14.65 4.70
N CYS A 15 -6.56 -15.32 4.08
CA CYS A 15 -6.02 -15.04 2.76
C CYS A 15 -7.06 -14.54 1.75
N THR A 16 -6.85 -13.33 1.26
CA THR A 16 -7.04 -13.01 -0.15
C THR A 16 -5.69 -12.62 -0.75
N TYR A 17 -4.81 -13.61 -0.91
CA TYR A 17 -4.14 -13.75 -2.20
C TYR A 17 -5.23 -14.15 -3.22
N LEU A 18 -6.10 -13.20 -3.57
CA LEU A 18 -7.14 -13.33 -4.56
C LEU A 18 -7.52 -11.91 -4.98
N CYS A 19 -7.05 -11.57 -6.19
CA CYS A 19 -7.53 -10.48 -7.03
C CYS A 19 -7.17 -9.04 -6.63
N LEU A 20 -5.93 -8.65 -6.95
CA LEU A 20 -5.54 -7.29 -7.40
C LEU A 20 -6.30 -6.80 -8.66
N HIS A 21 -7.48 -7.36 -8.96
CA HIS A 21 -8.22 -7.15 -10.21
C HIS A 21 -9.49 -6.30 -10.06
N SER A 22 -9.86 -5.81 -8.86
CA SER A 22 -11.10 -5.03 -8.65
C SER A 22 -10.91 -3.52 -8.42
N MET A 23 -9.68 -3.01 -8.46
CA MET A 23 -9.35 -1.60 -8.16
C MET A 23 -9.28 -0.70 -9.41
N ALA A 24 -9.97 -1.06 -10.49
CA ALA A 24 -9.93 -0.34 -11.75
C ALA A 24 -11.09 0.67 -11.86
N HIS A 25 -10.82 1.86 -12.43
CA HIS A 25 -11.77 2.99 -12.54
C HIS A 25 -13.12 2.52 -13.09
N ASN A 26 -14.25 2.74 -12.43
CA ASN A 26 -15.42 1.90 -12.73
C ASN A 26 -16.12 2.16 -14.08
N GLY A 27 -15.67 3.19 -14.81
CA GLY A 27 -16.07 3.53 -16.18
C GLY A 27 -17.49 4.06 -16.34
N SER A 28 -18.22 4.26 -15.24
CA SER A 28 -19.54 4.88 -15.25
C SER A 28 -19.38 6.39 -15.36
N VAL A 29 -20.23 7.03 -16.17
CA VAL A 29 -20.15 8.48 -16.44
C VAL A 29 -21.52 9.13 -16.24
N ALA A 30 -21.53 10.25 -15.53
CA ALA A 30 -22.68 11.11 -15.31
C ALA A 30 -22.38 12.55 -15.74
N PHE A 31 -23.43 13.26 -16.15
CA PHE A 31 -23.34 14.60 -16.71
C PHE A 31 -24.16 15.55 -15.83
N ALA A 32 -23.47 16.44 -15.12
CA ALA A 32 -24.09 17.48 -14.32
C ALA A 32 -24.29 18.74 -15.16
N TYR A 33 -25.52 19.26 -15.18
CA TYR A 33 -25.89 20.50 -15.85
C TYR A 33 -26.23 21.60 -14.84
N PRO A 34 -26.24 22.90 -15.24
CA PRO A 34 -26.57 23.99 -14.33
C PRO A 34 -27.99 23.85 -13.80
N LEU A 35 -28.17 24.04 -12.49
CA LEU A 35 -29.48 24.06 -11.84
C LEU A 35 -29.91 25.48 -11.48
N ASN A 36 -31.23 25.67 -11.43
CA ASN A 36 -31.82 26.77 -10.66
C ASN A 36 -31.60 26.53 -9.16
N LYS A 37 -32.06 27.45 -8.32
CA LYS A 37 -32.01 27.25 -6.87
C LYS A 37 -32.78 25.99 -6.45
N ILE A 38 -32.07 25.08 -5.78
CA ILE A 38 -32.61 23.88 -5.14
C ILE A 38 -32.59 24.08 -3.62
N THR A 39 -33.66 23.67 -2.94
CA THR A 39 -33.76 23.67 -1.47
C THR A 39 -33.54 22.25 -0.99
N VAL A 40 -32.56 22.02 -0.10
CA VAL A 40 -32.28 20.67 0.42
C VAL A 40 -33.27 20.32 1.53
N ASP A 41 -34.42 19.78 1.15
CA ASP A 41 -35.50 19.39 2.07
C ASP A 41 -36.04 17.96 1.82
N GLY A 42 -35.54 17.29 0.78
CA GLY A 42 -35.93 15.93 0.43
C GLY A 42 -37.27 15.86 -0.31
N ASP A 43 -37.80 16.99 -0.78
CA ASP A 43 -38.87 17.07 -1.77
C ASP A 43 -38.32 17.46 -3.15
N LEU A 44 -38.28 16.50 -4.07
CA LEU A 44 -37.65 16.68 -5.39
C LEU A 44 -38.51 17.51 -6.38
N SER A 45 -39.41 18.35 -5.90
CA SER A 45 -40.38 19.09 -6.73
C SER A 45 -39.77 20.29 -7.45
N ASP A 46 -38.67 20.83 -6.94
CA ASP A 46 -37.91 21.93 -7.54
C ASP A 46 -36.81 21.46 -8.53
N TRP A 47 -36.61 20.14 -8.66
CA TRP A 47 -35.71 19.55 -9.65
C TRP A 47 -36.25 19.66 -11.08
N PRO A 48 -35.38 19.83 -12.10
CA PRO A 48 -35.80 19.80 -13.49
C PRO A 48 -36.46 18.47 -13.86
N LYS A 49 -37.64 18.53 -14.49
CA LYS A 49 -38.41 17.33 -14.89
C LYS A 49 -37.66 16.46 -15.90
N ASP A 50 -36.76 17.05 -16.67
CA ASP A 50 -35.93 16.45 -17.70
C ASP A 50 -34.50 16.15 -17.21
N ALA A 51 -34.20 16.30 -15.91
CA ALA A 51 -32.90 15.94 -15.37
C ALA A 51 -32.61 14.44 -15.59
N ALA A 52 -31.42 14.14 -16.12
CA ALA A 52 -30.99 12.79 -16.44
C ALA A 52 -31.01 11.89 -15.20
N LYS A 53 -31.46 10.65 -15.38
CA LYS A 53 -31.57 9.63 -14.33
C LYS A 53 -30.55 8.53 -14.56
N TYR A 54 -29.73 8.28 -13.55
CA TYR A 54 -28.67 7.27 -13.56
C TYR A 54 -29.10 6.13 -12.65
N LYS A 55 -29.23 4.92 -13.20
CA LYS A 55 -29.70 3.74 -12.46
C LYS A 55 -28.68 3.35 -11.38
N ILE A 56 -29.20 3.02 -10.20
CA ILE A 56 -28.47 2.34 -9.12
C ILE A 56 -28.84 0.86 -9.23
N GLY A 57 -27.85 -0.04 -9.21
CA GLY A 57 -28.15 -1.46 -9.36
C GLY A 57 -26.96 -2.39 -9.47
N MET A 58 -25.76 -1.93 -9.12
CA MET A 58 -24.61 -2.81 -8.99
C MET A 58 -24.62 -3.43 -7.60
N ASN A 59 -25.17 -4.63 -7.47
CA ASN A 59 -25.25 -5.36 -6.20
C ASN A 59 -23.96 -6.13 -5.96
N LEU A 60 -23.15 -5.67 -5.00
CA LEU A 60 -21.86 -6.26 -4.65
C LEU A 60 -21.91 -7.17 -3.41
N SER A 61 -23.03 -7.17 -2.69
CA SER A 61 -23.27 -8.07 -1.55
C SER A 61 -23.54 -9.52 -1.98
N ASP A 62 -23.23 -10.46 -1.08
CA ASP A 62 -23.55 -11.88 -1.26
C ASP A 62 -25.07 -12.10 -1.35
N THR A 63 -25.82 -11.37 -0.54
CA THR A 63 -27.28 -11.28 -0.62
C THR A 63 -27.67 -10.31 -1.72
N LYS A 64 -28.59 -10.73 -2.61
CA LYS A 64 -29.07 -9.90 -3.71
C LYS A 64 -30.56 -9.62 -3.54
N PRO A 65 -31.01 -8.43 -3.97
CA PRO A 65 -32.43 -8.16 -4.05
C PRO A 65 -33.16 -9.20 -4.91
N LYS A 66 -34.37 -9.59 -4.49
CA LYS A 66 -35.21 -10.59 -5.16
C LYS A 66 -35.70 -10.07 -6.51
N ASP A 67 -36.14 -8.81 -6.54
CA ASP A 67 -36.65 -8.11 -7.73
C ASP A 67 -36.61 -6.57 -7.53
N ASP A 68 -37.09 -5.81 -8.53
CA ASP A 68 -37.14 -4.34 -8.47
C ASP A 68 -38.13 -3.80 -7.40
N ALA A 69 -39.00 -4.66 -6.84
CA ALA A 69 -39.91 -4.30 -5.76
C ALA A 69 -39.23 -4.42 -4.39
N ASP A 70 -38.34 -5.40 -4.23
CA ASP A 70 -37.40 -5.60 -3.12
C ASP A 70 -36.42 -4.41 -3.06
N PHE A 71 -35.69 -4.13 -4.16
CA PHE A 71 -34.84 -2.93 -4.21
C PHE A 71 -34.64 -2.38 -5.63
N SER A 72 -34.84 -1.07 -5.81
CA SER A 72 -34.43 -0.37 -7.04
C SER A 72 -34.20 1.12 -6.81
N GLY A 73 -33.37 1.77 -7.63
CA GLY A 73 -33.18 3.21 -7.49
C GLY A 73 -32.53 3.89 -8.68
N PHE A 74 -32.58 5.22 -8.66
CA PHE A 74 -31.80 6.07 -9.55
C PHE A 74 -31.38 7.34 -8.82
N PHE A 75 -30.33 7.98 -9.33
CA PHE A 75 -29.97 9.34 -8.91
C PHE A 75 -30.00 10.31 -10.09
N GLN A 76 -30.11 11.59 -9.73
CA GLN A 76 -30.05 12.75 -10.60
C GLN A 76 -29.00 13.69 -10.03
N LEU A 77 -28.40 14.50 -10.89
CA LEU A 77 -27.35 15.43 -10.48
C LEU A 77 -27.36 16.71 -11.30
N GLY A 78 -26.82 17.77 -10.70
CA GLY A 78 -26.56 19.03 -11.36
C GLY A 78 -25.68 19.91 -10.48
N TYR A 79 -25.32 21.09 -10.96
CA TYR A 79 -24.39 21.97 -10.25
C TYR A 79 -24.84 23.42 -10.26
N ARG A 80 -24.28 24.21 -9.34
CA ARG A 80 -24.43 25.66 -9.31
C ARG A 80 -23.09 26.33 -9.08
N LEU A 81 -22.72 27.22 -9.99
CA LEU A 81 -21.48 28.02 -9.89
C LEU A 81 -21.59 29.12 -8.83
N GLU A 82 -22.79 29.63 -8.58
CA GLU A 82 -23.02 30.73 -7.62
C GLU A 82 -22.61 30.36 -6.19
N ASP A 83 -22.86 29.10 -5.79
CA ASP A 83 -22.52 28.57 -4.46
C ASP A 83 -21.42 27.49 -4.50
N GLN A 84 -20.85 27.24 -5.69
CA GLN A 84 -19.79 26.26 -5.93
C GLN A 84 -20.16 24.86 -5.42
N SER A 85 -21.40 24.42 -5.68
CA SER A 85 -21.91 23.14 -5.17
C SER A 85 -22.40 22.18 -6.24
N LEU A 86 -22.14 20.90 -6.00
CA LEU A 86 -22.78 19.75 -6.64
C LEU A 86 -24.06 19.42 -5.87
N TYR A 87 -25.14 19.19 -6.60
CA TYR A 87 -26.43 18.75 -6.06
C TYR A 87 -26.73 17.34 -6.57
N LEU A 88 -27.24 16.48 -5.68
CA LEU A 88 -27.60 15.10 -5.97
C LEU A 88 -28.98 14.82 -5.40
N ALA A 89 -29.83 14.16 -6.18
CA ALA A 89 -31.11 13.63 -5.72
C ALA A 89 -31.19 12.14 -5.97
N PHE A 90 -31.66 11.38 -5.00
CA PHE A 90 -31.80 9.93 -5.07
C PHE A 90 -33.26 9.57 -4.86
N THR A 91 -33.78 8.68 -5.70
CA THR A 91 -35.08 8.04 -5.52
C THR A 91 -34.82 6.55 -5.40
N ILE A 92 -35.06 6.01 -4.21
CA ILE A 92 -34.81 4.61 -3.86
C ILE A 92 -36.14 3.98 -3.46
N ARG A 93 -36.42 2.81 -4.02
CA ARG A 93 -37.52 1.93 -3.64
C ARG A 93 -36.96 0.77 -2.84
N ASP A 94 -37.63 0.48 -1.73
CA ASP A 94 -37.24 -0.52 -0.75
C ASP A 94 -38.49 -0.95 0.03
N ASP A 95 -38.77 -2.25 0.07
CA ASP A 95 -39.96 -2.80 0.69
C ASP A 95 -39.89 -2.79 2.22
N ASP A 96 -38.69 -2.94 2.79
CA ASP A 96 -38.41 -2.78 4.20
C ASP A 96 -37.78 -1.41 4.49
N PHE A 97 -37.60 -1.08 5.78
CA PHE A 97 -36.79 0.07 6.18
C PHE A 97 -36.44 -0.10 7.65
N VAL A 98 -35.19 -0.47 7.91
CA VAL A 98 -34.68 -0.71 9.24
C VAL A 98 -33.88 0.49 9.71
N GLU A 99 -34.31 1.05 10.85
CA GLU A 99 -33.64 2.16 11.52
C GLU A 99 -33.04 1.68 12.85
N ASP A 100 -31.71 1.61 12.93
CA ASP A 100 -31.01 1.32 14.18
C ASP A 100 -30.91 2.60 15.02
N THR A 101 -31.68 2.60 16.10
CA THR A 101 -31.75 3.71 17.06
C THR A 101 -30.86 3.52 18.29
N SER A 102 -30.08 2.43 18.33
CA SER A 102 -29.19 2.11 19.45
C SER A 102 -27.95 3.00 19.49
N GLU A 103 -27.29 3.05 20.64
CA GLU A 103 -26.00 3.75 20.80
C GLU A 103 -24.86 3.11 20.00
N ASN A 104 -25.02 1.84 19.60
CA ASN A 104 -24.03 1.06 18.87
C ASN A 104 -24.30 1.03 17.37
N VAL A 105 -25.08 1.99 16.86
CA VAL A 105 -25.45 2.09 15.46
C VAL A 105 -24.23 2.02 14.53
N ARG A 106 -24.31 1.18 13.49
CA ARG A 106 -23.27 1.00 12.48
C ARG A 106 -23.84 1.23 11.09
N TRP A 107 -22.94 1.22 10.12
CA TRP A 107 -23.28 1.36 8.72
C TRP A 107 -24.09 0.17 8.17
N ASN A 108 -23.96 -1.01 8.78
CA ASN A 108 -24.58 -2.27 8.33
C ASN A 108 -25.72 -2.78 9.22
N THR A 109 -26.17 -1.97 10.19
CA THR A 109 -27.26 -2.33 11.09
C THR A 109 -28.58 -1.67 10.71
N GLN A 110 -28.58 -0.88 9.63
CA GLN A 110 -29.70 -0.04 9.21
C GLN A 110 -29.58 0.30 7.72
N ASP A 111 -30.66 0.87 7.22
CA ASP A 111 -30.72 1.59 5.98
C ASP A 111 -29.92 2.89 5.98
N GLY A 112 -29.28 3.19 4.85
CA GLY A 112 -28.47 4.39 4.73
C GLY A 112 -28.03 4.69 3.31
N LEU A 113 -27.42 5.86 3.15
CA LEU A 113 -26.79 6.28 1.92
C LEU A 113 -25.41 6.85 2.23
N GLN A 114 -24.39 6.29 1.58
CA GLN A 114 -23.07 6.89 1.53
C GLN A 114 -22.80 7.42 0.12
N ILE A 115 -22.22 8.60 0.06
CA ILE A 115 -21.66 9.15 -1.17
C ILE A 115 -20.14 9.28 -1.02
N SER A 116 -19.42 9.09 -2.11
CA SER A 116 -17.95 9.13 -2.15
C SER A 116 -17.52 10.05 -3.28
N ILE A 117 -16.63 11.00 -2.98
CA ILE A 117 -16.17 12.04 -3.91
C ILE A 117 -14.65 12.08 -3.91
N ASP A 118 -14.08 11.87 -5.09
CA ASP A 118 -12.72 12.30 -5.41
C ASP A 118 -12.82 13.64 -6.14
N ALA A 119 -12.79 14.73 -5.37
CA ALA A 119 -12.99 16.05 -5.95
C ALA A 119 -11.78 16.50 -6.77
N ARG A 120 -10.55 16.11 -6.44
CA ARG A 120 -9.36 16.54 -7.18
C ARG A 120 -9.16 15.76 -8.47
N HIS A 121 -9.52 14.47 -8.45
CA HIS A 121 -9.58 13.59 -9.61
C HIS A 121 -8.30 13.62 -10.45
N LEU A 122 -7.17 13.33 -9.80
CA LEU A 122 -5.86 13.32 -10.43
C LEU A 122 -5.60 11.98 -11.13
N MET A 123 -4.98 12.01 -12.30
CA MET A 123 -4.58 10.78 -13.03
C MET A 123 -3.56 9.92 -12.26
N SER A 124 -2.77 10.54 -11.37
CA SER A 124 -1.82 9.89 -10.47
C SER A 124 -2.49 9.28 -9.23
N GLY A 125 -3.80 9.46 -9.07
CA GLY A 125 -4.55 9.12 -7.87
C GLY A 125 -4.75 10.32 -6.94
N SER A 126 -5.89 10.34 -6.26
CA SER A 126 -6.30 11.35 -5.28
C SER A 126 -7.04 10.72 -4.10
N GLY A 127 -7.29 11.52 -3.07
CA GLY A 127 -8.03 11.08 -1.89
C GLY A 127 -9.53 11.18 -2.06
N VAL A 128 -10.26 10.27 -1.41
CA VAL A 128 -11.73 10.27 -1.39
C VAL A 128 -12.24 10.89 -0.09
N ALA A 129 -13.21 11.78 -0.20
CA ALA A 129 -14.10 12.17 0.89
C ALA A 129 -15.39 11.37 0.78
N SER A 130 -15.80 10.66 1.82
CA SER A 130 -17.11 10.02 1.85
C SER A 130 -17.99 10.57 2.97
N PHE A 131 -19.28 10.69 2.70
CA PHE A 131 -20.29 11.14 3.64
C PHE A 131 -21.35 10.06 3.74
N MET A 132 -21.49 9.48 4.91
CA MET A 132 -22.52 8.48 5.20
C MET A 132 -23.61 9.13 6.05
N TYR A 133 -24.84 8.97 5.59
CA TYR A 133 -26.01 9.52 6.23
C TYR A 133 -27.08 8.46 6.46
N SER A 134 -27.51 8.39 7.70
CA SER A 134 -28.83 7.93 8.12
C SER A 134 -29.40 8.94 9.14
N LYS A 135 -30.60 8.70 9.67
CA LYS A 135 -31.20 9.60 10.66
C LYS A 135 -30.38 9.73 11.96
N LYS A 136 -29.64 8.68 12.35
CA LYS A 136 -28.82 8.63 13.58
C LYS A 136 -27.32 8.60 13.32
N LEU A 137 -26.90 8.20 12.13
CA LEU A 137 -25.49 8.09 11.77
C LEU A 137 -25.09 9.19 10.78
N ARG A 138 -24.10 9.99 11.18
CA ARG A 138 -23.42 10.96 10.32
C ARG A 138 -21.92 10.70 10.39
N ASN A 139 -21.41 9.93 9.45
CA ASN A 139 -19.99 9.58 9.41
C ASN A 139 -19.30 10.21 8.20
N ILE A 140 -18.02 10.53 8.35
CA ILE A 140 -17.16 11.02 7.29
C ILE A 140 -15.92 10.14 7.23
N ASN A 141 -15.56 9.69 6.04
CA ASN A 141 -14.19 9.23 5.79
C ASN A 141 -13.43 10.29 5.02
N ASN A 142 -12.24 10.65 5.47
CA ASN A 142 -11.38 11.63 4.82
C ASN A 142 -9.97 11.09 4.62
N ALA A 143 -9.51 11.10 3.37
CA ALA A 143 -8.11 10.84 3.06
C ALA A 143 -7.23 12.01 3.53
N PHE A 144 -6.43 11.80 4.59
CA PHE A 144 -5.60 12.84 5.22
C PHE A 144 -4.58 13.48 4.27
N TYR A 145 -4.13 12.73 3.26
CA TYR A 145 -3.10 13.16 2.29
C TYR A 145 -3.64 14.03 1.15
N ASP A 146 -4.95 14.15 1.04
CA ASP A 146 -5.59 14.93 -0.01
C ASP A 146 -6.18 16.22 0.58
N PRO A 147 -5.84 17.41 0.06
CA PRO A 147 -6.30 18.68 0.62
C PRO A 147 -7.82 18.84 0.64
N PHE A 148 -8.53 18.33 -0.36
CA PHE A 148 -9.99 18.40 -0.37
C PHE A 148 -10.55 17.39 0.62
N ALA A 149 -10.09 16.13 0.54
CA ALA A 149 -10.66 15.08 1.36
C ALA A 149 -10.38 15.29 2.84
N SER A 150 -9.15 15.62 3.22
CA SER A 150 -8.76 15.91 4.61
C SER A 150 -9.58 17.02 5.25
N ALA A 151 -9.97 18.05 4.47
CA ALA A 151 -10.79 19.17 4.92
C ALA A 151 -12.30 18.88 4.93
N ALA A 152 -12.74 17.72 4.42
CA ALA A 152 -14.15 17.35 4.33
C ALA A 152 -14.81 17.34 5.72
N SER A 153 -15.96 18.01 5.81
CA SER A 153 -16.75 18.08 7.04
C SER A 153 -18.22 18.31 6.70
N TRP A 154 -19.13 18.11 7.66
CA TRP A 154 -20.55 18.45 7.51
C TRP A 154 -20.82 19.96 7.32
N LYS A 155 -19.79 20.81 7.29
CA LYS A 155 -19.92 22.22 6.89
C LYS A 155 -19.99 22.40 5.37
N ILE A 156 -19.49 21.44 4.61
CA ILE A 156 -19.53 21.47 3.14
C ILE A 156 -20.64 20.60 2.57
N ALA A 157 -21.28 19.76 3.37
CA ALA A 157 -22.36 18.87 2.94
C ALA A 157 -23.66 19.16 3.69
N GLU A 158 -24.75 19.29 2.96
CA GLU A 158 -26.12 19.36 3.46
C GLU A 158 -26.90 18.17 2.89
N VAL A 159 -27.71 17.53 3.71
CA VAL A 159 -28.51 16.37 3.32
C VAL A 159 -29.87 16.39 4.00
N ALA A 160 -30.91 16.09 3.24
CA ALA A 160 -32.25 15.82 3.70
C ALA A 160 -32.74 14.48 3.14
N MET A 161 -33.58 13.80 3.91
CA MET A 161 -34.24 12.57 3.46
C MET A 161 -35.71 12.59 3.87
N THR A 162 -36.59 12.26 2.93
CA THR A 162 -38.00 11.99 3.21
C THR A 162 -38.37 10.58 2.77
N ARG A 163 -39.39 10.00 3.42
CA ARG A 163 -39.94 8.69 3.07
C ARG A 163 -41.42 8.83 2.75
N LYS A 164 -41.88 8.22 1.66
CA LYS A 164 -43.30 8.14 1.28
C LYS A 164 -43.62 6.68 0.89
N GLY A 165 -44.22 5.94 1.82
CA GLY A 165 -44.43 4.50 1.66
C GLY A 165 -43.10 3.75 1.57
N ASN A 166 -42.92 2.98 0.51
CA ASN A 166 -41.72 2.20 0.20
C ASN A 166 -40.67 3.01 -0.61
N MET A 167 -40.82 4.33 -0.68
CA MET A 167 -39.89 5.21 -1.39
C MET A 167 -39.11 6.08 -0.41
N ARG A 168 -37.79 6.14 -0.59
CA ARG A 168 -36.84 7.05 0.07
C ARG A 168 -36.36 8.08 -0.94
N TYR A 169 -36.43 9.36 -0.57
CA TYR A 169 -35.94 10.48 -1.35
C TYR A 169 -34.81 11.15 -0.60
N TYR A 170 -33.61 11.13 -1.15
CA TYR A 170 -32.47 11.85 -0.59
C TYR A 170 -32.14 13.04 -1.46
N GLU A 171 -31.75 14.13 -0.83
CA GLU A 171 -31.28 15.32 -1.50
C GLU A 171 -30.01 15.82 -0.81
N TRP A 172 -28.98 16.06 -1.61
CA TRP A 172 -27.67 16.47 -1.13
C TRP A 172 -27.22 17.74 -1.83
N ARG A 173 -26.59 18.64 -1.07
CA ARG A 173 -25.72 19.71 -1.59
C ARG A 173 -24.33 19.52 -1.03
N ILE A 174 -23.32 19.53 -1.90
CA ILE A 174 -21.92 19.38 -1.51
C ILE A 174 -21.12 20.50 -2.14
N ARG A 175 -20.56 21.36 -1.31
CA ARG A 175 -19.73 22.48 -1.73
C ARG A 175 -18.34 21.95 -2.10
N LEU A 176 -18.06 21.96 -3.40
CA LEU A 176 -16.78 21.55 -3.97
C LEU A 176 -15.76 22.70 -4.01
N GLY A 177 -16.22 23.94 -3.89
CA GLY A 177 -15.34 25.10 -3.99
C GLY A 177 -14.62 25.12 -5.34
N ASN A 178 -13.32 25.39 -5.33
CA ASN A 178 -12.50 25.48 -6.55
C ASN A 178 -12.40 24.16 -7.33
N GLU A 179 -12.83 23.04 -6.74
CA GLU A 179 -12.82 21.75 -7.44
C GLU A 179 -13.98 21.59 -8.43
N LEU A 180 -15.02 22.45 -8.37
CA LEU A 180 -16.07 22.53 -9.37
C LEU A 180 -15.64 23.47 -10.50
N ALA A 181 -15.39 22.90 -11.67
CA ALA A 181 -15.04 23.64 -12.88
C ALA A 181 -15.53 22.90 -14.13
N LEU A 182 -15.91 23.65 -15.18
CA LEU A 182 -16.46 23.08 -16.43
C LEU A 182 -15.40 22.37 -17.30
N ASP A 183 -14.13 22.64 -17.05
CA ASP A 183 -12.99 22.08 -17.76
C ASP A 183 -12.36 20.89 -17.00
N LYS A 184 -13.17 20.25 -16.15
CA LYS A 184 -12.72 19.23 -15.22
C LYS A 184 -13.81 18.18 -14.96
N SER A 185 -13.37 16.94 -14.77
CA SER A 185 -14.18 15.85 -14.22
C SER A 185 -13.85 15.64 -12.74
N VAL A 186 -14.80 15.04 -12.01
CA VAL A 186 -14.59 14.60 -10.62
C VAL A 186 -15.04 13.17 -10.43
N GLY A 187 -14.38 12.46 -9.52
CA GLY A 187 -14.76 11.10 -9.19
C GLY A 187 -15.97 11.10 -8.26
N PHE A 188 -16.94 10.25 -8.53
CA PHE A 188 -18.15 10.09 -7.72
C PHE A 188 -18.66 8.65 -7.75
N ASP A 189 -19.11 8.19 -6.59
CA ASP A 189 -19.93 7.00 -6.47
C ASP A 189 -20.77 7.06 -5.19
N LEU A 190 -21.57 6.03 -4.99
CA LEU A 190 -22.48 5.87 -3.87
C LEU A 190 -22.50 4.42 -3.38
N ASN A 191 -22.93 4.24 -2.13
CA ASN A 191 -23.36 2.96 -1.60
C ASN A 191 -24.74 3.18 -0.95
N VAL A 192 -25.77 2.51 -1.46
CA VAL A 192 -27.07 2.42 -0.79
C VAL A 192 -27.05 1.20 0.12
N MET A 193 -27.23 1.39 1.42
CA MET A 193 -27.36 0.32 2.39
C MET A 193 -28.82 -0.05 2.57
N ASP A 194 -29.05 -1.35 2.60
CA ASP A 194 -30.37 -1.96 2.54
C ASP A 194 -30.45 -3.09 3.57
N LYS A 195 -31.35 -2.94 4.55
CA LYS A 195 -31.43 -3.79 5.72
C LYS A 195 -32.86 -4.27 5.90
N ASP A 196 -33.05 -5.58 5.81
CA ASP A 196 -34.39 -6.17 5.91
C ASP A 196 -34.73 -6.57 7.35
N GLU A 197 -36.03 -6.68 7.64
CA GLU A 197 -36.52 -7.09 8.97
C GLU A 197 -36.10 -8.51 9.34
N ASP A 198 -35.84 -9.38 8.35
CA ASP A 198 -35.39 -10.76 8.57
C ASP A 198 -33.90 -10.87 8.96
N GLY A 199 -33.18 -9.73 8.98
CA GLY A 199 -31.77 -9.65 9.33
C GLY A 199 -30.82 -9.79 8.16
N SER A 200 -31.32 -9.95 6.93
CA SER A 200 -30.59 -9.76 5.67
C SER A 200 -29.95 -8.36 5.59
N PHE A 201 -28.87 -8.24 4.83
CA PHE A 201 -28.20 -6.96 4.57
C PHE A 201 -27.60 -6.99 3.16
N SER A 202 -27.95 -5.99 2.37
CA SER A 202 -27.49 -5.81 1.01
C SER A 202 -26.96 -4.38 0.81
N TRP A 203 -26.16 -4.18 -0.24
CA TRP A 203 -25.84 -2.83 -0.68
C TRP A 203 -25.68 -2.74 -2.19
N SER A 204 -26.01 -1.57 -2.72
CA SER A 204 -25.99 -1.29 -4.16
C SER A 204 -25.22 -0.02 -4.49
N ASP A 205 -24.46 -0.09 -5.57
CA ASP A 205 -23.59 0.99 -6.03
C ASP A 205 -24.05 1.51 -7.39
N TRP A 206 -23.48 2.66 -7.82
CA TRP A 206 -23.67 3.13 -9.19
C TRP A 206 -22.76 2.37 -10.17
N GLY A 207 -21.45 2.34 -9.89
CA GLY A 207 -20.47 1.64 -10.72
C GLY A 207 -19.83 0.43 -10.04
N LYS A 208 -19.02 -0.33 -10.79
CA LYS A 208 -18.28 -1.50 -10.29
C LYS A 208 -17.13 -1.12 -9.34
N GLY A 209 -16.53 -2.11 -8.69
CA GLY A 209 -15.37 -1.92 -7.81
C GLY A 209 -15.77 -1.67 -6.36
N GLU A 210 -14.89 -2.00 -5.44
CA GLU A 210 -15.16 -1.99 -3.99
C GLU A 210 -14.47 -0.83 -3.28
N ALA A 211 -14.79 -0.65 -1.99
CA ALA A 211 -14.17 0.32 -1.10
C ALA A 211 -14.29 1.78 -1.59
N LYS A 212 -15.44 2.14 -2.18
CA LYS A 212 -15.75 3.49 -2.71
C LYS A 212 -15.33 4.61 -1.76
N TYR A 213 -15.60 4.42 -0.47
CA TYR A 213 -15.34 5.38 0.59
C TYR A 213 -13.88 5.80 0.73
N MET A 214 -12.93 5.03 0.22
CA MET A 214 -11.50 5.34 0.26
C MET A 214 -10.82 5.20 -1.09
N ASN A 215 -11.41 4.48 -2.06
CA ASN A 215 -10.77 4.12 -3.31
C ASN A 215 -11.21 4.97 -4.50
N ALA A 216 -10.44 6.01 -4.85
CA ALA A 216 -10.69 6.86 -6.02
C ALA A 216 -10.77 6.06 -7.34
N ASN A 217 -9.97 5.00 -7.49
CA ASN A 217 -10.00 4.14 -8.67
C ASN A 217 -11.22 3.20 -8.70
N SER A 218 -12.14 3.27 -7.75
CA SER A 218 -13.41 2.52 -7.80
C SER A 218 -14.61 3.42 -8.11
N LEU A 219 -14.39 4.73 -8.24
CA LEU A 219 -15.44 5.70 -8.51
C LEU A 219 -15.72 5.82 -10.01
N GLY A 220 -16.89 6.37 -10.35
CA GLY A 220 -17.23 6.80 -11.70
C GLY A 220 -16.94 8.28 -11.85
N ASP A 221 -17.30 8.86 -13.00
CA ASP A 221 -16.98 10.25 -13.32
C ASP A 221 -18.21 11.14 -13.44
N ILE A 222 -18.13 12.33 -12.86
CA ILE A 222 -19.05 13.43 -13.15
C ILE A 222 -18.35 14.45 -14.04
N PHE A 223 -18.99 14.77 -15.16
CA PHE A 223 -18.62 15.89 -16.01
C PHE A 223 -19.53 17.09 -15.73
N PHE A 224 -18.94 18.25 -15.44
CA PHE A 224 -19.69 19.50 -15.32
C PHE A 224 -19.82 20.17 -16.68
N LEU A 225 -21.05 20.27 -17.19
CA LEU A 225 -21.30 20.72 -18.56
C LEU A 225 -22.10 22.02 -18.61
N PRO A 226 -21.83 22.94 -19.54
CA PRO A 226 -22.77 24.02 -19.84
C PRO A 226 -24.09 23.45 -20.39
N LYS A 227 -25.18 24.23 -20.29
CA LYS A 227 -26.54 23.81 -20.66
C LYS A 227 -26.67 23.30 -22.10
N ASP A 228 -25.87 23.82 -23.00
CA ASP A 228 -25.84 23.53 -24.44
C ASP A 228 -24.68 22.60 -24.84
N ALA A 229 -24.00 21.98 -23.87
CA ALA A 229 -22.90 21.07 -24.13
C ALA A 229 -23.33 19.92 -25.04
N LYS A 230 -22.53 19.67 -26.07
CA LYS A 230 -22.76 18.57 -27.00
C LYS A 230 -21.83 17.41 -26.68
N LEU A 231 -22.42 16.24 -26.57
CA LEU A 231 -21.72 15.00 -26.33
C LEU A 231 -21.37 14.29 -27.64
N ALA A 232 -20.41 13.39 -27.57
CA ALA A 232 -20.08 12.44 -28.62
C ALA A 232 -19.93 11.05 -28.01
N THR A 233 -20.18 10.01 -28.79
CA THR A 233 -19.78 8.65 -28.40
C THR A 233 -18.44 8.35 -29.04
N VAL A 234 -17.44 8.02 -28.24
CA VAL A 234 -16.15 7.52 -28.72
C VAL A 234 -16.10 6.03 -28.46
N SER A 235 -15.81 5.26 -29.51
CA SER A 235 -15.58 3.82 -29.42
C SER A 235 -14.23 3.46 -30.02
N GLY A 236 -13.65 2.34 -29.63
CA GLY A 236 -12.44 1.84 -30.28
C GLY A 236 -12.13 0.42 -29.84
N LYS A 237 -10.94 -0.05 -30.23
CA LYS A 237 -10.50 -1.40 -29.93
C LYS A 237 -9.09 -1.43 -29.37
N VAL A 238 -8.88 -2.29 -28.38
CA VAL A 238 -7.57 -2.71 -27.89
C VAL A 238 -7.36 -4.16 -28.33
N SER A 239 -6.18 -4.48 -28.85
CA SER A 239 -5.84 -5.85 -29.19
C SER A 239 -4.37 -6.12 -28.91
N TRP A 240 -4.03 -7.39 -28.76
CA TRP A 240 -2.63 -7.82 -28.89
C TRP A 240 -2.22 -7.81 -30.37
N ASP A 241 -0.92 -7.68 -30.64
CA ASP A 241 -0.32 -7.79 -31.97
C ASP A 241 -0.39 -9.21 -32.56
N GLN A 242 -0.80 -10.19 -31.76
CA GLN A 242 -0.96 -11.60 -32.11
C GLN A 242 -2.21 -12.20 -31.43
N HIS A 243 -2.78 -13.26 -32.01
CA HIS A 243 -3.90 -13.97 -31.40
C HIS A 243 -3.47 -14.70 -30.12
N THR A 244 -4.24 -14.56 -29.04
CA THR A 244 -3.89 -15.10 -27.72
C THR A 244 -5.11 -15.24 -26.81
N ALA A 245 -4.98 -16.04 -25.76
CA ALA A 245 -5.93 -16.11 -24.65
C ALA A 245 -5.60 -15.14 -23.51
N VAL A 246 -4.47 -14.42 -23.58
CA VAL A 246 -4.06 -13.41 -22.59
C VAL A 246 -5.10 -12.30 -22.55
N LYS A 247 -5.64 -12.02 -21.35
CA LYS A 247 -6.66 -10.98 -21.16
C LYS A 247 -6.09 -9.61 -21.53
N LEU A 248 -6.92 -8.73 -22.09
CA LEU A 248 -6.53 -7.36 -22.40
C LEU A 248 -6.61 -6.47 -21.15
N PRO A 249 -5.89 -5.33 -21.11
CA PRO A 249 -6.11 -4.31 -20.09
C PRO A 249 -7.58 -3.92 -20.03
N GLY A 250 -8.15 -3.85 -18.82
CA GLY A 250 -9.58 -3.67 -18.65
C GLY A 250 -10.10 -2.27 -18.98
N GLN A 251 -9.21 -1.30 -19.25
CA GLN A 251 -9.60 0.12 -19.41
C GLN A 251 -8.67 0.89 -20.34
N VAL A 252 -9.24 1.91 -20.99
CA VAL A 252 -8.50 2.94 -21.72
C VAL A 252 -8.87 4.31 -21.13
N ARG A 253 -7.87 5.11 -20.76
CA ARG A 253 -8.05 6.49 -20.30
C ARG A 253 -8.18 7.43 -21.48
N LEU A 254 -9.13 8.35 -21.39
CA LEU A 254 -9.32 9.46 -22.34
C LEU A 254 -9.11 10.76 -21.59
N LYS A 255 -8.06 11.51 -21.95
CA LYS A 255 -7.72 12.82 -21.36
C LYS A 255 -7.88 13.91 -22.40
N SER A 256 -8.63 14.97 -22.09
CA SER A 256 -8.74 16.10 -23.01
C SER A 256 -7.38 16.75 -23.23
N VAL A 257 -7.09 17.05 -24.50
CA VAL A 257 -5.87 17.77 -24.90
C VAL A 257 -5.97 19.24 -24.53
N GLU A 258 -7.15 19.83 -24.67
CA GLU A 258 -7.41 21.23 -24.34
C GLU A 258 -7.53 21.48 -22.83
N HIS A 259 -8.10 20.51 -22.10
CA HIS A 259 -8.40 20.63 -20.68
C HIS A 259 -7.85 19.41 -19.91
N PRO A 260 -6.57 19.39 -19.51
CA PRO A 260 -5.93 18.19 -18.94
C PRO A 260 -6.55 17.67 -17.63
N ARG A 261 -7.38 18.46 -16.94
CA ARG A 261 -8.15 18.03 -15.75
C ARG A 261 -9.47 17.35 -16.10
N LEU A 262 -9.86 17.36 -17.37
CA LEU A 262 -11.03 16.67 -17.91
C LEU A 262 -10.57 15.33 -18.48
N TRP A 263 -10.78 14.26 -17.72
CA TRP A 263 -10.44 12.90 -18.14
C TRP A 263 -11.42 11.87 -17.59
N THR A 264 -11.41 10.68 -18.18
CA THR A 264 -12.22 9.54 -17.76
C THR A 264 -11.54 8.24 -18.21
N ALA A 265 -12.07 7.08 -17.80
CA ALA A 265 -11.66 5.78 -18.32
C ALA A 265 -12.85 5.01 -18.88
N ALA A 266 -12.72 4.51 -20.10
CA ALA A 266 -13.69 3.60 -20.71
C ALA A 266 -13.32 2.15 -20.37
N GLU A 267 -14.32 1.33 -20.01
CA GLU A 267 -14.14 -0.11 -19.86
C GLU A 267 -13.87 -0.78 -21.21
N VAL A 268 -12.95 -1.74 -21.21
CA VAL A 268 -12.61 -2.61 -22.33
C VAL A 268 -13.27 -3.97 -22.08
N ASP A 269 -14.13 -4.40 -23.00
CA ASP A 269 -14.78 -5.71 -22.94
C ASP A 269 -13.81 -6.86 -23.26
N SER A 270 -14.27 -8.10 -23.09
CA SER A 270 -13.44 -9.29 -23.36
C SER A 270 -13.04 -9.45 -24.83
N ALA A 271 -13.70 -8.76 -25.75
CA ALA A 271 -13.35 -8.73 -27.18
C ALA A 271 -12.44 -7.53 -27.54
N GLY A 272 -12.05 -6.73 -26.53
CA GLY A 272 -11.19 -5.58 -26.67
C GLY A 272 -11.90 -4.30 -27.07
N ASN A 273 -13.24 -4.28 -27.17
CA ASN A 273 -13.95 -3.07 -27.54
C ASN A 273 -14.18 -2.18 -26.32
N TYR A 274 -14.09 -0.87 -26.51
CA TYR A 274 -14.53 0.11 -25.52
C TYR A 274 -15.45 1.13 -26.18
N SER A 275 -16.35 1.71 -25.41
CA SER A 275 -17.26 2.77 -25.85
C SER A 275 -17.64 3.66 -24.67
N ILE A 276 -17.52 4.97 -24.84
CA ILE A 276 -17.83 5.95 -23.80
C ILE A 276 -18.46 7.19 -24.40
N VAL A 277 -19.35 7.84 -23.64
CA VAL A 277 -19.93 9.13 -24.00
C VAL A 277 -19.14 10.21 -23.29
N ILE A 278 -18.65 11.20 -24.03
CA ILE A 278 -17.82 12.30 -23.51
C ILE A 278 -18.18 13.63 -24.19
N PRO A 279 -17.79 14.77 -23.61
CA PRO A 279 -17.93 16.08 -24.27
C PRO A 279 -17.16 16.13 -25.59
N ALA A 280 -17.67 16.88 -26.58
CA ALA A 280 -16.92 17.13 -27.80
C ALA A 280 -15.57 17.81 -27.52
N GLY A 281 -14.50 17.39 -28.20
CA GLY A 281 -13.13 17.85 -27.94
C GLY A 281 -12.09 16.89 -28.50
N LYS A 282 -10.79 17.20 -28.32
CA LYS A 282 -9.71 16.29 -28.69
C LYS A 282 -9.23 15.55 -27.44
N TYR A 283 -9.07 14.23 -27.55
CA TYR A 283 -8.66 13.38 -26.44
C TYR A 283 -7.42 12.57 -26.80
N GLU A 284 -6.51 12.47 -25.85
CA GLU A 284 -5.38 11.55 -25.84
C GLU A 284 -5.82 10.24 -25.15
N LEU A 285 -5.49 9.11 -25.78
CA LEU A 285 -5.78 7.78 -25.26
C LEU A 285 -4.53 7.20 -24.59
N SER A 286 -4.70 6.61 -23.41
CA SER A 286 -3.58 6.03 -22.64
C SER A 286 -4.08 4.90 -21.74
N PHE A 287 -3.15 4.24 -21.04
CA PHE A 287 -3.47 3.28 -19.98
C PHE A 287 -3.12 3.87 -18.61
N PRO A 288 -3.76 3.39 -17.52
CA PRO A 288 -3.42 3.83 -16.17
C PRO A 288 -1.97 3.59 -15.77
N ASN A 289 -1.40 2.47 -16.24
CA ASN A 289 -0.03 2.04 -15.97
C ASN A 289 0.68 1.74 -17.28
N HIS A 290 2.00 1.77 -17.31
CA HIS A 290 2.80 1.38 -18.48
C HIS A 290 2.97 -0.13 -18.64
N TYR A 291 2.63 -0.90 -17.61
CA TYR A 291 2.65 -2.34 -17.63
C TYR A 291 1.33 -2.96 -17.16
N TYR A 292 1.04 -4.15 -17.66
CA TYR A 292 -0.16 -4.91 -17.39
C TYR A 292 0.19 -6.36 -17.05
N GLN A 293 -0.26 -6.84 -15.90
CA GLN A 293 -0.12 -8.22 -15.49
C GLN A 293 -1.27 -9.06 -16.03
N SER A 294 -0.94 -10.20 -16.66
CA SER A 294 -1.90 -11.29 -16.85
C SER A 294 -1.23 -12.56 -16.36
N ASP A 295 -1.90 -13.24 -15.43
CA ASP A 295 -1.37 -14.43 -14.75
C ASP A 295 0.00 -14.12 -14.08
N ASP A 296 1.03 -14.91 -14.40
CA ASP A 296 2.40 -14.78 -13.90
C ASP A 296 3.31 -13.93 -14.80
N LYS A 297 2.77 -13.32 -15.86
CA LYS A 297 3.54 -12.58 -16.86
C LYS A 297 3.19 -11.11 -16.91
N LEU A 298 4.21 -10.32 -17.20
CA LEU A 298 4.10 -8.90 -17.40
C LEU A 298 4.14 -8.53 -18.88
N TYR A 299 3.26 -7.66 -19.31
CA TYR A 299 3.18 -7.13 -20.67
C TYR A 299 3.33 -5.60 -20.64
N SER A 300 4.10 -5.06 -21.58
CA SER A 300 4.16 -3.61 -21.75
C SER A 300 2.90 -3.12 -22.44
N VAL A 301 2.28 -2.08 -21.87
CA VAL A 301 1.18 -1.34 -22.49
C VAL A 301 1.56 0.09 -22.80
N ALA A 302 2.86 0.41 -22.68
CA ALA A 302 3.41 1.69 -23.08
C ALA A 302 3.29 1.86 -24.60
N VAL A 303 2.46 2.83 -25.01
CA VAL A 303 2.31 3.17 -26.42
C VAL A 303 3.34 4.25 -26.77
N LYS A 304 4.23 3.98 -27.75
CA LYS A 304 5.30 4.93 -28.15
C LYS A 304 4.80 6.32 -28.50
N THR A 305 3.58 6.42 -29.01
CA THR A 305 2.89 7.69 -29.26
C THR A 305 1.43 7.47 -28.91
N SER A 306 0.94 8.17 -27.88
CA SER A 306 -0.45 8.09 -27.46
C SER A 306 -1.37 8.41 -28.65
N PRO A 307 -2.30 7.52 -29.04
CA PRO A 307 -3.25 7.83 -30.07
C PRO A 307 -4.15 8.99 -29.62
N THR A 308 -4.66 9.75 -30.59
CA THR A 308 -5.61 10.83 -30.31
C THR A 308 -6.89 10.62 -31.11
N VAL A 309 -8.01 11.08 -30.57
CA VAL A 309 -9.32 11.06 -31.22
C VAL A 309 -10.00 12.42 -31.07
N VAL A 310 -10.73 12.84 -32.10
CA VAL A 310 -11.55 14.06 -32.06
C VAL A 310 -13.01 13.64 -31.89
N ALA A 311 -13.52 13.82 -30.68
CA ALA A 311 -14.91 13.60 -30.32
C ALA A 311 -15.78 14.70 -30.94
N LYS A 312 -16.59 14.36 -31.95
CA LYS A 312 -17.43 15.31 -32.69
C LYS A 312 -18.84 15.32 -32.14
N ALA A 313 -19.33 16.52 -31.82
CA ALA A 313 -20.68 16.74 -31.28
C ALA A 313 -21.78 16.00 -32.05
N GLY A 314 -22.57 15.20 -31.33
CA GLY A 314 -23.70 14.43 -31.86
C GLY A 314 -23.30 13.22 -32.72
N GLN A 315 -22.01 12.89 -32.81
CA GLN A 315 -21.51 11.80 -33.65
C GLN A 315 -21.01 10.63 -32.81
N LYS A 316 -21.05 9.45 -33.43
CA LYS A 316 -20.27 8.29 -33.00
C LYS A 316 -18.94 8.33 -33.75
N VAL A 317 -17.82 8.35 -33.02
CA VAL A 317 -16.47 8.42 -33.57
C VAL A 317 -15.71 7.17 -33.16
N VAL A 318 -15.03 6.56 -34.13
CA VAL A 318 -14.14 5.42 -33.88
C VAL A 318 -12.72 5.97 -33.69
N ALA A 319 -12.14 5.73 -32.53
CA ALA A 319 -10.74 6.03 -32.22
C ALA A 319 -9.80 5.04 -32.93
N PRO A 320 -8.53 5.42 -33.16
CA PRO A 320 -7.54 4.48 -33.68
C PRO A 320 -7.40 3.24 -32.77
N ASP A 321 -7.25 2.07 -33.38
CA ASP A 321 -6.99 0.83 -32.66
C ASP A 321 -5.68 0.92 -31.88
N ILE A 322 -5.69 0.40 -30.65
CA ILE A 322 -4.52 0.30 -29.80
C ILE A 322 -4.01 -1.13 -29.85
N VAL A 323 -2.89 -1.33 -30.55
CA VAL A 323 -2.25 -2.64 -30.70
C VAL A 323 -1.09 -2.77 -29.72
N LEU A 324 -1.22 -3.69 -28.77
CA LEU A 324 -0.27 -3.95 -27.69
C LEU A 324 0.68 -5.09 -28.06
N PRO A 325 1.97 -5.02 -27.69
CA PRO A 325 2.89 -6.13 -27.92
C PRO A 325 2.54 -7.31 -27.00
N LEU A 326 2.30 -8.49 -27.56
CA LEU A 326 2.10 -9.72 -26.76
C LEU A 326 3.40 -10.23 -26.14
N SER A 327 4.55 -9.75 -26.61
CA SER A 327 5.83 -10.15 -26.03
C SER A 327 5.86 -9.72 -24.57
N PRO A 328 5.97 -10.67 -23.60
CA PRO A 328 6.08 -10.28 -22.21
C PRO A 328 7.35 -9.44 -22.04
N VAL A 329 7.31 -8.51 -21.09
CA VAL A 329 8.51 -7.82 -20.62
C VAL A 329 9.52 -8.92 -20.26
N PRO A 330 10.74 -8.89 -20.84
CA PRO A 330 11.74 -9.91 -20.55
C PRO A 330 11.92 -10.04 -19.04
N ASP A 331 12.06 -11.26 -18.54
CA ASP A 331 12.58 -11.47 -17.20
C ASP A 331 13.92 -10.72 -17.13
N LEU A 332 13.94 -9.70 -16.26
CA LEU A 332 15.06 -8.78 -16.15
C LEU A 332 16.24 -9.42 -15.43
N ILE A 333 16.08 -10.64 -14.89
CA ILE A 333 17.15 -11.43 -14.30
C ILE A 333 18.05 -11.99 -15.42
N PRO A 334 19.33 -11.58 -15.50
CA PRO A 334 20.28 -12.09 -16.49
C PRO A 334 20.78 -13.50 -16.13
N ASP A 335 21.38 -14.22 -17.08
CA ASP A 335 22.02 -15.53 -16.81
C ASP A 335 23.14 -15.45 -15.76
N LYS A 336 23.87 -14.33 -15.70
CA LYS A 336 24.92 -14.04 -14.71
C LYS A 336 24.61 -12.69 -14.06
N GLY A 337 24.71 -12.61 -12.73
CA GLY A 337 24.45 -11.38 -11.99
C GLY A 337 25.25 -10.18 -12.51
N VAL A 338 24.58 -9.02 -12.61
CA VAL A 338 25.17 -7.82 -13.24
C VAL A 338 26.32 -7.20 -12.45
N LEU A 339 26.42 -7.46 -11.15
CA LEU A 339 27.38 -6.81 -10.26
C LEU A 339 28.82 -7.28 -10.49
N PHE A 340 29.01 -8.48 -11.05
CA PHE A 340 30.35 -8.99 -11.39
C PHE A 340 31.07 -8.10 -12.40
N ASP A 341 30.34 -7.62 -13.41
CA ASP A 341 30.88 -6.84 -14.54
C ASP A 341 30.48 -5.36 -14.43
N PHE A 342 29.97 -4.93 -13.27
CA PHE A 342 29.48 -3.58 -13.05
C PHE A 342 30.62 -2.56 -13.00
N THR A 343 30.42 -1.44 -13.70
CA THR A 343 31.22 -0.22 -13.58
C THR A 343 30.31 0.97 -13.29
N ALA A 344 30.77 1.90 -12.44
CA ALA A 344 29.99 3.09 -12.08
C ALA A 344 29.66 3.98 -13.30
N ASP A 345 30.47 3.90 -14.36
CA ASP A 345 30.29 4.65 -15.60
C ASP A 345 29.14 4.13 -16.48
N ASN A 346 28.61 2.92 -16.20
CA ASN A 346 27.53 2.34 -16.98
C ASN A 346 26.47 1.61 -16.11
N PRO A 347 25.68 2.35 -15.32
CA PRO A 347 24.69 1.77 -14.42
C PRO A 347 23.39 1.33 -15.12
N GLY A 348 23.29 1.46 -16.45
CA GLY A 348 22.03 1.39 -17.19
C GLY A 348 21.20 0.12 -16.98
N LYS A 349 21.84 -1.04 -16.75
CA LYS A 349 21.13 -2.29 -16.43
C LYS A 349 20.45 -2.24 -15.07
N VAL A 350 21.14 -1.71 -14.04
CA VAL A 350 20.60 -1.57 -12.69
C VAL A 350 19.46 -0.56 -12.70
N ASP A 351 19.66 0.58 -13.35
CA ASP A 351 18.63 1.61 -13.52
C ASP A 351 17.36 1.07 -14.18
N SER A 352 17.52 0.36 -15.30
CA SER A 352 16.38 -0.21 -16.03
C SER A 352 15.63 -1.25 -15.20
N PHE A 353 16.35 -2.05 -14.40
CA PHE A 353 15.74 -3.04 -13.51
C PHE A 353 14.90 -2.36 -12.42
N ILE A 354 15.47 -1.38 -11.71
CA ILE A 354 14.77 -0.68 -10.63
C ILE A 354 13.55 0.08 -11.17
N GLU A 355 13.69 0.80 -12.28
CA GLU A 355 12.57 1.56 -12.86
C GLU A 355 11.44 0.64 -13.32
N ALA A 356 11.76 -0.46 -14.01
CA ALA A 356 10.75 -1.40 -14.46
C ALA A 356 9.98 -2.03 -13.29
N TYR A 357 10.68 -2.45 -12.23
CA TYR A 357 10.01 -2.99 -11.02
C TYR A 357 9.22 -1.92 -10.28
N ARG A 358 9.76 -0.69 -10.14
CA ARG A 358 9.04 0.40 -9.49
C ARG A 358 7.74 0.72 -10.19
N GLU A 359 7.82 0.90 -11.49
CA GLU A 359 6.68 1.25 -12.31
C GLU A 359 5.63 0.13 -12.36
N TYR A 360 6.08 -1.12 -12.48
CA TYR A 360 5.16 -2.25 -12.54
C TYR A 360 4.46 -2.51 -11.21
N TYR A 361 5.22 -2.60 -10.11
CA TYR A 361 4.66 -2.90 -8.79
C TYR A 361 4.13 -1.65 -8.09
N GLY A 362 4.19 -0.46 -8.70
CA GLY A 362 3.73 0.78 -8.10
C GLY A 362 4.52 1.18 -6.85
N ILE A 363 5.84 1.01 -6.86
CA ILE A 363 6.75 1.36 -5.74
C ILE A 363 7.17 2.84 -5.90
N PRO A 364 6.68 3.75 -5.04
CA PRO A 364 6.85 5.18 -5.27
C PRO A 364 8.30 5.65 -5.20
N GLY A 365 9.07 5.17 -4.23
CA GLY A 365 10.42 5.63 -3.93
C GLY A 365 11.35 4.48 -3.54
N VAL A 366 12.61 4.57 -3.99
CA VAL A 366 13.67 3.59 -3.69
C VAL A 366 14.97 4.33 -3.38
N SER A 367 15.71 3.87 -2.36
CA SER A 367 17.12 4.20 -2.12
C SER A 367 17.94 2.91 -2.25
N LEU A 368 18.99 2.95 -3.08
CA LEU A 368 19.81 1.80 -3.44
C LEU A 368 21.30 2.13 -3.31
N ALA A 369 22.06 1.27 -2.65
CA ALA A 369 23.52 1.29 -2.66
C ALA A 369 24.10 -0.09 -2.95
N LEU A 370 25.19 -0.13 -3.73
CA LEU A 370 25.90 -1.36 -4.12
C LEU A 370 27.35 -1.34 -3.62
N ILE A 371 27.80 -2.48 -3.13
CA ILE A 371 29.18 -2.75 -2.72
C ILE A 371 29.79 -3.73 -3.70
N LYS A 372 31.01 -3.42 -4.18
CA LYS A 372 31.85 -4.31 -4.96
C LYS A 372 33.30 -4.13 -4.56
N ASP A 373 34.05 -5.23 -4.50
CA ASP A 373 35.45 -5.25 -4.08
C ASP A 373 35.68 -4.58 -2.71
N GLY A 374 34.69 -4.71 -1.80
CA GLY A 374 34.71 -4.13 -0.45
C GLY A 374 34.54 -2.61 -0.41
N LYS A 375 34.00 -2.00 -1.47
CA LYS A 375 33.78 -0.54 -1.56
C LYS A 375 32.41 -0.24 -2.12
N VAL A 376 31.83 0.90 -1.74
CA VAL A 376 30.63 1.41 -2.39
C VAL A 376 30.99 1.80 -3.82
N VAL A 377 30.32 1.20 -4.80
CA VAL A 377 30.55 1.47 -6.24
C VAL A 377 29.38 2.17 -6.92
N TYR A 378 28.22 2.21 -6.25
CA TYR A 378 27.02 2.83 -6.77
C TYR A 378 26.09 3.22 -5.64
N HIS A 379 25.45 4.39 -5.80
CA HIS A 379 24.33 4.83 -4.99
C HIS A 379 23.39 5.63 -5.88
N LYS A 380 22.09 5.37 -5.77
CA LYS A 380 21.06 6.16 -6.45
C LYS A 380 19.73 6.06 -5.72
N THR A 381 19.00 7.16 -5.75
CA THR A 381 17.59 7.23 -5.37
C THR A 381 16.69 7.33 -6.59
N TYR A 382 15.49 6.78 -6.47
CA TYR A 382 14.49 6.74 -7.53
C TYR A 382 13.15 7.21 -6.99
N GLY A 383 12.37 7.88 -7.83
CA GLY A 383 10.97 8.18 -7.53
C GLY A 383 10.72 9.29 -6.52
N VAL A 384 9.65 9.13 -5.72
CA VAL A 384 9.07 10.17 -4.87
C VAL A 384 8.93 9.75 -3.41
N THR A 385 9.09 10.71 -2.50
CA THR A 385 8.83 10.55 -1.06
C THR A 385 7.34 10.46 -0.77
N ASN A 386 6.51 11.05 -1.63
CA ASN A 386 5.05 11.10 -1.50
C ASN A 386 4.40 11.27 -2.90
N THR A 387 3.51 10.35 -3.28
CA THR A 387 2.86 10.36 -4.62
C THR A 387 1.90 11.52 -4.85
N MET A 388 1.45 12.19 -3.79
CA MET A 388 0.51 13.31 -3.86
C MET A 388 1.21 14.65 -4.05
N THR A 389 2.35 14.85 -3.38
CA THR A 389 3.15 16.08 -3.53
C THR A 389 4.10 16.02 -4.71
N GLY A 390 4.49 14.80 -5.12
CA GLY A 390 5.49 14.57 -6.17
C GLY A 390 6.92 14.94 -5.75
N GLU A 391 7.15 15.16 -4.46
CA GLU A 391 8.49 15.45 -3.94
C GLU A 391 9.43 14.24 -4.19
N LYS A 392 10.62 14.51 -4.73
CA LYS A 392 11.56 13.45 -5.14
C LYS A 392 12.33 12.87 -3.97
N VAL A 393 12.53 11.56 -3.99
CA VAL A 393 13.55 10.92 -3.12
C VAL A 393 14.92 11.45 -3.51
N ASN A 394 15.68 11.89 -2.52
CA ASN A 394 17.05 12.39 -2.68
C ASN A 394 17.99 11.77 -1.64
N ASP A 395 19.28 12.07 -1.72
CA ASP A 395 20.34 11.50 -0.86
C ASP A 395 20.16 11.74 0.65
N ASN A 396 19.29 12.69 1.05
CA ASN A 396 18.98 12.94 2.46
C ASN A 396 17.71 12.20 2.93
N THR A 397 16.94 11.61 2.01
CA THR A 397 15.65 10.99 2.33
C THR A 397 15.86 9.75 3.19
N LEU A 398 15.19 9.71 4.33
CA LEU A 398 15.23 8.57 5.25
C LEU A 398 14.04 7.65 5.02
N PHE A 399 14.30 6.35 5.11
CA PHE A 399 13.31 5.28 5.02
C PHE A 399 13.27 4.52 6.34
N GLU A 400 12.10 3.97 6.68
CA GLU A 400 12.03 2.99 7.76
C GLU A 400 12.83 1.74 7.39
N ALA A 401 13.75 1.36 8.27
CA ALA A 401 14.57 0.16 8.13
C ALA A 401 13.91 -1.06 8.77
N ALA A 402 12.78 -0.89 9.48
CA ALA A 402 12.03 -1.96 10.09
C ALA A 402 12.95 -2.96 10.83
N SER A 403 12.81 -4.26 10.58
CA SER A 403 13.60 -5.30 11.23
C SER A 403 15.11 -5.27 10.96
N VAL A 404 15.62 -4.49 10.01
CA VAL A 404 17.07 -4.25 9.86
C VAL A 404 17.64 -3.53 11.10
N THR A 405 16.80 -2.91 11.93
CA THR A 405 17.14 -2.41 13.28
C THR A 405 17.81 -3.48 14.16
N LYS A 406 17.37 -4.74 14.07
CA LYS A 406 17.80 -5.82 14.97
C LYS A 406 19.30 -6.11 14.86
N PRO A 407 19.89 -6.33 13.66
CA PRO A 407 21.34 -6.48 13.51
C PRO A 407 22.15 -5.32 14.09
N VAL A 408 21.65 -4.08 13.96
CA VAL A 408 22.33 -2.88 14.49
C VAL A 408 22.34 -2.90 16.02
N PHE A 409 21.20 -3.20 16.64
CA PHE A 409 21.14 -3.36 18.10
C PHE A 409 21.93 -4.58 18.59
N ALA A 410 21.92 -5.69 17.85
CA ALA A 410 22.70 -6.88 18.16
C ALA A 410 24.20 -6.58 18.21
N LEU A 411 24.73 -5.79 17.27
CA LEU A 411 26.12 -5.34 17.31
C LEU A 411 26.45 -4.58 18.61
N ALA A 412 25.56 -3.71 19.08
CA ALA A 412 25.74 -3.01 20.36
C ALA A 412 25.82 -4.00 21.53
N VAL A 413 24.92 -4.99 21.58
CA VAL A 413 24.88 -6.01 22.64
C VAL A 413 26.13 -6.89 22.63
N GLU A 414 26.60 -7.31 21.46
CA GLU A 414 27.82 -8.10 21.32
C GLU A 414 29.06 -7.34 21.83
N ARG A 415 29.18 -6.05 21.51
CA ARG A 415 30.27 -5.21 22.01
C ARG A 415 30.21 -4.99 23.52
N LEU A 416 29.00 -4.81 24.08
CA LEU A 416 28.81 -4.78 25.53
C LEU A 416 29.20 -6.12 26.18
N ALA A 417 28.93 -7.24 25.52
CA ALA A 417 29.34 -8.56 25.99
C ALA A 417 30.86 -8.75 25.97
N GLU A 418 31.56 -8.29 24.94
CA GLU A 418 33.03 -8.31 24.90
C GLU A 418 33.68 -7.53 26.04
N ARG A 419 33.00 -6.48 26.51
CA ARG A 419 33.41 -5.64 27.64
C ARG A 419 32.98 -6.21 29.00
N GLY A 420 32.27 -7.34 29.02
CA GLY A 420 31.76 -7.98 30.23
C GLY A 420 30.60 -7.23 30.89
N VAL A 421 29.95 -6.29 30.18
CA VAL A 421 28.79 -5.54 30.70
C VAL A 421 27.54 -6.42 30.74
N ILE A 422 27.38 -7.31 29.75
CA ILE A 422 26.31 -8.31 29.69
C ILE A 422 26.91 -9.68 29.37
N ASP A 423 26.54 -10.69 30.16
CA ASP A 423 26.76 -12.09 29.82
C ASP A 423 25.59 -12.59 28.95
N LEU A 424 25.90 -13.05 27.73
CA LEU A 424 24.90 -13.48 26.74
C LEU A 424 24.10 -14.72 27.18
N ASP A 425 24.66 -15.53 28.06
CA ASP A 425 24.09 -16.80 28.52
C ASP A 425 23.51 -16.70 29.94
N LYS A 426 23.70 -15.56 30.61
CA LYS A 426 23.02 -15.27 31.88
C LYS A 426 21.54 -14.96 31.64
N PRO A 427 20.62 -15.56 32.42
CA PRO A 427 19.20 -15.24 32.31
C PRO A 427 18.88 -13.77 32.55
N LEU A 428 18.11 -13.17 31.64
CA LEU A 428 17.80 -11.74 31.63
C LEU A 428 17.08 -11.26 32.90
N TYR A 429 16.24 -12.12 33.49
CA TYR A 429 15.48 -11.79 34.70
C TYR A 429 16.39 -11.45 35.90
N GLN A 430 17.62 -11.95 35.90
CA GLN A 430 18.59 -11.66 36.97
C GLN A 430 19.17 -10.25 36.86
N TYR A 431 19.10 -9.62 35.68
CA TYR A 431 19.43 -8.21 35.49
C TYR A 431 18.19 -7.33 35.71
N LEU A 432 17.06 -7.73 35.13
CA LEU A 432 15.80 -7.01 35.21
C LEU A 432 14.62 -7.98 35.15
N PRO A 433 13.89 -8.21 36.26
CA PRO A 433 12.64 -8.96 36.22
C PRO A 433 11.61 -8.30 35.29
N TYR A 434 10.88 -9.11 34.52
CA TYR A 434 9.86 -8.62 33.59
C TYR A 434 8.45 -8.93 34.09
N LYS A 435 7.82 -7.93 34.70
CA LYS A 435 6.51 -8.06 35.34
C LYS A 435 5.43 -8.64 34.43
N ASP A 436 5.43 -8.26 33.15
CA ASP A 436 4.39 -8.68 32.20
C ASP A 436 4.37 -10.20 31.93
N ILE A 437 5.46 -10.92 32.24
CA ILE A 437 5.59 -12.37 32.04
C ILE A 437 5.96 -13.13 33.32
N GLU A 438 6.00 -12.45 34.48
CA GLU A 438 6.45 -13.04 35.75
C GLU A 438 5.61 -14.24 36.22
N TYR A 439 4.39 -14.35 35.69
CA TYR A 439 3.45 -15.44 35.97
C TYR A 439 3.80 -16.77 35.28
N ASP A 440 4.75 -16.78 34.34
CA ASP A 440 5.17 -17.98 33.61
C ASP A 440 6.66 -18.21 33.80
N ASP A 441 7.03 -19.06 34.77
CA ASP A 441 8.41 -19.32 35.21
C ASP A 441 9.41 -19.63 34.08
N ARG A 442 8.94 -20.07 32.90
CA ARG A 442 9.81 -20.30 31.73
C ARG A 442 10.57 -19.05 31.31
N TYR A 443 10.06 -17.84 31.58
CA TYR A 443 10.77 -16.59 31.26
C TYR A 443 12.14 -16.47 31.96
N LYS A 444 12.32 -17.19 33.07
CA LYS A 444 13.59 -17.26 33.81
C LYS A 444 14.69 -18.02 33.05
N LEU A 445 14.37 -18.64 31.91
CA LEU A 445 15.31 -19.28 31.00
C LEU A 445 15.78 -18.36 29.86
N ILE A 446 15.13 -17.21 29.67
CA ILE A 446 15.45 -16.31 28.54
C ILE A 446 16.78 -15.61 28.80
N THR A 447 17.70 -15.70 27.84
CA THR A 447 19.03 -15.07 27.86
C THR A 447 19.13 -14.05 26.72
N ALA A 448 20.17 -13.20 26.70
CA ALA A 448 20.39 -12.31 25.56
C ALA A 448 20.65 -13.10 24.28
N ARG A 449 21.38 -14.23 24.35
CA ARG A 449 21.56 -15.15 23.21
C ARG A 449 20.22 -15.64 22.67
N HIS A 450 19.27 -16.02 23.53
CA HIS A 450 17.93 -16.42 23.08
C HIS A 450 17.20 -15.30 22.34
N VAL A 451 17.36 -14.03 22.76
CA VAL A 451 16.78 -12.88 22.06
C VAL A 451 17.41 -12.71 20.68
N LEU A 452 18.74 -12.60 20.62
CA LEU A 452 19.47 -12.32 19.39
C LEU A 452 19.33 -13.44 18.33
N THR A 453 18.93 -14.63 18.75
CA THR A 453 18.77 -15.82 17.89
C THR A 453 17.31 -16.23 17.73
N HIS A 454 16.36 -15.41 18.18
CA HIS A 454 14.91 -15.68 18.07
C HIS A 454 14.47 -17.02 18.68
N ARG A 455 14.97 -17.34 19.87
CA ARG A 455 14.66 -18.56 20.64
C ARG A 455 14.00 -18.26 21.98
N THR A 456 13.38 -17.09 22.14
CA THR A 456 12.77 -16.67 23.41
C THR A 456 11.44 -17.38 23.71
N GLY A 457 10.75 -17.87 22.68
CA GLY A 457 9.36 -18.31 22.80
C GLY A 457 8.33 -17.17 22.83
N PHE A 458 8.75 -15.91 22.86
CA PHE A 458 7.83 -14.77 22.76
C PHE A 458 7.25 -14.65 21.33
N PRO A 459 6.04 -14.09 21.18
CA PRO A 459 5.53 -13.71 19.86
C PRO A 459 6.40 -12.64 19.20
N ASN A 460 6.16 -12.39 17.90
CA ASN A 460 6.70 -11.20 17.25
C ASN A 460 6.24 -9.93 17.97
N TRP A 461 4.92 -9.77 18.05
CA TRP A 461 4.24 -8.73 18.80
C TRP A 461 3.12 -9.38 19.62
N ARG A 462 2.92 -8.93 20.86
CA ARG A 462 1.82 -9.43 21.69
C ARG A 462 0.47 -8.97 21.14
N ASP A 463 -0.52 -9.84 21.23
CA ASP A 463 -1.94 -9.49 21.10
C ASP A 463 -2.59 -9.70 22.47
N GLY A 464 -2.73 -8.62 23.23
CA GLY A 464 -3.08 -8.66 24.64
C GLY A 464 -1.92 -9.09 25.56
N LYS A 465 -2.13 -10.13 26.36
CA LYS A 465 -1.17 -10.58 27.37
C LYS A 465 0.04 -11.26 26.71
N LEU A 466 1.26 -10.89 27.10
CA LEU A 466 2.48 -11.51 26.57
C LEU A 466 2.57 -12.97 27.00
N ILE A 467 2.80 -13.90 26.07
CA ILE A 467 2.88 -15.35 26.35
C ILE A 467 4.19 -15.97 25.86
N ILE A 468 4.54 -17.14 26.41
CA ILE A 468 5.63 -18.00 25.92
C ILE A 468 5.04 -19.17 25.14
N LYS A 469 5.27 -19.20 23.82
CA LYS A 469 4.76 -20.20 22.87
C LYS A 469 5.46 -21.56 22.98
N PHE A 470 6.75 -21.56 23.31
CA PHE A 470 7.57 -22.75 23.47
C PHE A 470 8.66 -22.48 24.51
N THR A 471 9.26 -23.54 25.07
CA THR A 471 10.32 -23.41 26.09
C THR A 471 11.51 -22.61 25.51
N PRO A 472 11.94 -21.50 26.15
CA PRO A 472 13.05 -20.71 25.64
C PRO A 472 14.29 -21.57 25.37
N GLY A 473 14.92 -21.35 24.22
CA GLY A 473 16.06 -22.13 23.75
C GLY A 473 15.70 -23.40 22.98
N THR A 474 14.47 -23.93 22.98
CA THR A 474 14.20 -25.23 22.34
C THR A 474 13.77 -25.15 20.87
N ALA A 475 13.29 -23.99 20.42
CA ALA A 475 12.82 -23.79 19.05
C ALA A 475 13.08 -22.36 18.57
N PHE A 476 12.89 -22.12 17.28
CA PHE A 476 12.90 -20.79 16.68
C PHE A 476 11.49 -20.18 16.68
N GLY A 477 11.42 -18.88 16.91
CA GLY A 477 10.21 -18.08 16.81
C GLY A 477 10.58 -16.60 16.71
N TYR A 478 10.38 -16.03 15.53
CA TYR A 478 10.68 -14.62 15.27
C TYR A 478 9.96 -13.71 16.28
N SER A 479 10.73 -12.87 16.98
CA SER A 479 10.26 -12.13 18.14
C SER A 479 10.79 -10.69 18.18
N GLY A 480 9.91 -9.70 18.06
CA GLY A 480 10.19 -8.30 18.38
C GLY A 480 10.10 -8.03 19.89
N GLU A 481 9.14 -8.63 20.58
CA GLU A 481 9.01 -8.56 22.05
C GLU A 481 10.29 -8.95 22.79
N GLY A 482 11.03 -9.95 22.27
CA GLY A 482 12.33 -10.33 22.84
C GLY A 482 13.34 -9.19 22.80
N PHE A 483 13.40 -8.45 21.69
CA PHE A 483 14.30 -7.30 21.52
C PHE A 483 13.90 -6.13 22.41
N GLU A 484 12.59 -5.90 22.61
CA GLU A 484 12.12 -4.87 23.53
C GLU A 484 12.46 -5.19 24.99
N TYR A 485 12.39 -6.46 25.39
CA TYR A 485 12.85 -6.87 26.72
C TYR A 485 14.38 -6.72 26.86
N LEU A 486 15.16 -7.12 25.85
CA LEU A 486 16.61 -6.95 25.86
C LEU A 486 17.01 -5.47 25.90
N LYS A 487 16.30 -4.59 25.18
CA LYS A 487 16.46 -3.13 25.28
C LYS A 487 16.34 -2.67 26.71
N MET A 488 15.26 -3.04 27.42
CA MET A 488 15.05 -2.65 28.81
C MET A 488 16.18 -3.15 29.73
N VAL A 489 16.66 -4.38 29.52
CA VAL A 489 17.80 -4.93 30.28
C VAL A 489 19.06 -4.12 30.01
N VAL A 490 19.37 -3.81 28.76
CA VAL A 490 20.53 -3.02 28.37
C VAL A 490 20.49 -1.62 28.99
N GLU A 491 19.33 -0.95 28.96
CA GLU A 491 19.16 0.35 29.62
C GLU A 491 19.37 0.25 31.13
N LYS A 492 18.83 -0.81 31.75
CA LYS A 492 18.98 -1.05 33.19
C LYS A 492 20.43 -1.26 33.61
N ILE A 493 21.19 -2.09 32.90
CA ILE A 493 22.56 -2.44 33.30
C ILE A 493 23.58 -1.36 32.95
N THR A 494 23.31 -0.55 31.92
CA THR A 494 24.19 0.56 31.54
C THR A 494 23.85 1.87 32.26
N GLY A 495 22.60 2.02 32.73
CA GLY A 495 22.10 3.29 33.27
C GLY A 495 21.88 4.37 32.21
N LYS A 496 21.94 4.01 30.92
CA LYS A 496 21.79 4.89 29.77
C LYS A 496 20.52 4.54 29.02
N ASN A 497 19.91 5.52 28.34
CA ASN A 497 18.84 5.18 27.40
C ASN A 497 19.43 4.46 26.16
N VAL A 498 18.60 3.72 25.43
CA VAL A 498 19.10 2.89 24.33
C VAL A 498 19.75 3.70 23.20
N GLU A 499 19.27 4.93 22.94
CA GLU A 499 19.87 5.79 21.91
C GLU A 499 21.30 6.22 22.30
N GLN A 500 21.57 6.47 23.58
CA GLN A 500 22.94 6.71 24.07
C GLN A 500 23.82 5.46 23.92
N VAL A 501 23.28 4.27 24.21
CA VAL A 501 24.02 3.01 24.02
C VAL A 501 24.36 2.79 22.55
N LEU A 502 23.38 2.95 21.66
CA LEU A 502 23.58 2.86 20.21
C LEU A 502 24.59 3.91 19.73
N GLN A 503 24.51 5.14 20.27
CA GLN A 503 25.41 6.22 19.89
C GLN A 503 26.87 5.84 20.14
N GLU A 504 27.17 5.32 21.32
CA GLU A 504 28.52 4.95 21.75
C GLU A 504 29.02 3.66 21.11
N GLU A 505 28.16 2.65 21.01
CA GLU A 505 28.58 1.31 20.57
C GLU A 505 28.55 1.14 19.05
N VAL A 506 27.70 1.87 18.33
CA VAL A 506 27.46 1.64 16.91
C VAL A 506 27.52 2.92 16.08
N ILE A 507 26.72 3.95 16.39
CA ILE A 507 26.60 5.13 15.53
C ILE A 507 27.94 5.87 15.37
N GLN A 508 28.65 6.18 16.47
CA GLN A 508 29.95 6.86 16.38
C GLN A 508 31.05 5.97 15.79
N PRO A 509 31.25 4.71 16.24
CA PRO A 509 32.32 3.85 15.72
C PRO A 509 32.15 3.49 14.24
N VAL A 510 30.91 3.28 13.78
CA VAL A 510 30.59 2.91 12.38
C VAL A 510 30.40 4.16 11.51
N GLY A 511 30.03 5.28 12.12
CA GLY A 511 29.74 6.53 11.43
C GLY A 511 28.34 6.61 10.82
N LEU A 512 27.31 6.09 11.50
CA LEU A 512 25.90 6.10 11.05
C LEU A 512 25.17 7.40 11.43
N TYR A 513 25.78 8.56 11.21
CA TYR A 513 25.29 9.85 11.73
C TYR A 513 23.96 10.35 11.13
N HIS A 514 23.48 9.70 10.07
CA HIS A 514 22.18 9.98 9.43
C HIS A 514 21.20 8.82 9.65
N THR A 515 21.09 8.40 10.91
CA THR A 515 20.27 7.28 11.34
C THR A 515 19.59 7.64 12.67
N PHE A 516 18.28 7.44 12.74
CA PHE A 516 17.45 7.83 13.90
C PHE A 516 16.53 6.69 14.32
N PHE A 517 16.14 6.64 15.60
CA PHE A 517 15.30 5.56 16.14
C PHE A 517 13.99 6.06 16.73
N SER A 518 13.88 7.38 16.92
CA SER A 518 12.70 8.04 17.48
C SER A 518 12.47 9.39 16.81
N LYS A 519 11.23 9.87 16.90
CA LYS A 519 10.77 11.13 16.35
C LYS A 519 11.60 12.29 16.89
N ASN A 520 12.10 13.10 15.97
CA ASN A 520 12.78 14.35 16.25
C ASN A 520 12.65 15.30 15.04
N ASP A 521 13.01 16.57 15.22
CA ASP A 521 12.87 17.59 14.18
C ASP A 521 13.65 17.27 12.90
N SER A 522 14.82 16.63 13.01
CA SER A 522 15.62 16.25 11.85
C SER A 522 14.96 15.12 11.06
N LEU A 523 14.52 14.06 11.74
CA LEU A 523 13.83 12.95 11.10
C LEU A 523 12.56 13.42 10.38
N GLN A 524 11.71 14.21 11.06
CA GLN A 524 10.45 14.74 10.51
C GLN A 524 10.61 15.51 9.19
N ARG A 525 11.76 16.16 8.98
CA ARG A 525 12.01 16.95 7.76
C ARG A 525 12.42 16.13 6.55
N VAL A 526 12.92 14.91 6.75
CA VAL A 526 13.61 14.16 5.69
C VAL A 526 13.07 12.74 5.50
N VAL A 527 12.18 12.26 6.38
CA VAL A 527 11.59 10.94 6.25
C VAL A 527 10.62 10.89 5.07
N ALA A 528 10.67 9.81 4.28
CA ALA A 528 9.67 9.54 3.25
C ALA A 528 8.30 9.21 3.87
N TYR A 529 7.23 9.28 3.08
CA TYR A 529 5.94 8.69 3.46
C TYR A 529 5.91 7.24 2.99
N GLY A 530 5.37 6.34 3.80
CA GLY A 530 5.05 4.97 3.38
C GLY A 530 3.89 4.99 2.40
N HIS A 531 3.72 3.94 1.60
CA HIS A 531 2.58 3.83 0.69
C HIS A 531 1.91 2.47 0.74
N PHE A 532 0.57 2.50 0.76
CA PHE A 532 -0.28 1.35 0.47
C PHE A 532 -0.89 1.52 -0.92
N ASP A 533 -0.54 0.63 -1.84
CA ASP A 533 -1.04 0.59 -3.22
C ASP A 533 -0.86 1.95 -3.92
N GLY A 534 0.33 2.54 -3.75
CA GLY A 534 0.71 3.83 -4.33
C GLY A 534 0.16 5.06 -3.60
N ARG A 535 -0.61 4.90 -2.52
CA ARG A 535 -1.19 6.01 -1.74
C ARG A 535 -0.43 6.23 -0.46
N PRO A 536 -0.10 7.48 -0.11
CA PRO A 536 0.71 7.74 1.07
C PRO A 536 -0.06 7.36 2.35
N SER A 537 0.66 6.80 3.32
CA SER A 537 0.21 6.53 4.68
C SER A 537 0.57 7.68 5.63
N ASN A 538 0.02 7.66 6.85
CA ASN A 538 0.42 8.64 7.86
C ASN A 538 1.89 8.42 8.23
N ASN A 539 2.61 9.51 8.44
CA ASN A 539 3.99 9.45 8.88
C ASN A 539 4.06 9.38 10.42
N ASP A 540 3.57 8.27 10.96
CA ASP A 540 3.45 8.02 12.40
C ASP A 540 4.81 7.62 13.00
N LEU A 541 5.69 8.62 13.13
CA LEU A 541 7.02 8.41 13.66
C LEU A 541 7.02 7.91 15.11
N PRO A 542 7.91 6.97 15.48
CA PRO A 542 7.96 6.39 16.80
C PRO A 542 8.36 7.43 17.86
N GLU A 543 7.50 7.69 18.84
CA GLU A 543 7.80 8.61 19.96
C GLU A 543 8.93 8.10 20.87
N LYS A 544 9.22 6.79 20.83
CA LYS A 544 10.31 6.14 21.57
C LYS A 544 11.00 5.09 20.71
N PRO A 545 12.31 4.84 20.92
CA PRO A 545 13.06 3.85 20.15
C PRO A 545 12.61 2.41 20.47
N GLY A 546 12.35 1.64 19.41
CA GLY A 546 12.07 0.20 19.42
C GLY A 546 13.16 -0.57 18.68
N MET A 547 13.81 -1.50 19.36
CA MET A 547 15.01 -2.20 18.85
C MET A 547 14.70 -3.34 17.88
N ALA A 548 13.42 -3.58 17.63
CA ALA A 548 12.98 -4.50 16.60
C ALA A 548 12.60 -3.83 15.28
N TYR A 549 12.33 -2.51 15.22
CA TYR A 549 11.65 -1.94 14.03
C TYR A 549 11.86 -0.44 13.76
N SER A 550 12.35 0.36 14.72
CA SER A 550 12.15 1.82 14.68
C SER A 550 13.27 2.61 13.98
N MET A 551 14.31 1.95 13.47
CA MET A 551 15.41 2.62 12.81
C MET A 551 14.96 3.25 11.49
N HIS A 552 15.37 4.48 11.27
CA HIS A 552 15.23 5.21 10.02
C HIS A 552 16.63 5.51 9.49
N THR A 553 16.89 5.15 8.24
CA THR A 553 18.21 5.28 7.62
C THR A 553 18.08 5.42 6.10
N GLU A 554 19.20 5.61 5.43
CA GLU A 554 19.33 5.63 3.98
C GLU A 554 20.31 4.51 3.52
N ALA A 555 20.20 4.02 2.29
CA ALA A 555 21.00 2.89 1.80
C ALA A 555 22.52 3.14 1.80
N LEU A 556 22.95 4.29 1.29
CA LEU A 556 24.35 4.70 1.24
C LEU A 556 24.94 4.81 2.65
N ILE A 557 24.28 5.47 3.60
CA ILE A 557 24.80 5.54 4.98
C ILE A 557 24.85 4.14 5.61
N PHE A 558 23.86 3.29 5.34
CA PHE A 558 23.79 1.93 5.89
C PHE A 558 24.91 1.01 5.36
N THR A 559 25.48 1.30 4.18
CA THR A 559 26.67 0.56 3.69
C THR A 559 27.86 0.62 4.65
N ARG A 560 27.95 1.63 5.52
CA ARG A 560 28.99 1.71 6.55
C ARG A 560 28.89 0.56 7.54
N PHE A 561 27.68 0.20 7.97
CA PHE A 561 27.43 -0.96 8.82
C PHE A 561 27.81 -2.26 8.11
N MET A 562 27.42 -2.40 6.85
CA MET A 562 27.74 -3.58 6.03
C MET A 562 29.25 -3.77 5.87
N LEU A 563 29.98 -2.70 5.54
CA LEU A 563 31.43 -2.72 5.38
C LEU A 563 32.15 -2.95 6.73
N PHE A 564 31.65 -2.36 7.81
CA PHE A 564 32.21 -2.56 9.16
C PHE A 564 32.17 -4.04 9.56
N LEU A 565 31.06 -4.73 9.30
CA LEU A 565 30.96 -6.18 9.51
C LEU A 565 31.83 -6.97 8.53
N LEU A 566 31.80 -6.63 7.23
CA LEU A 566 32.60 -7.32 6.20
C LEU A 566 34.12 -7.28 6.51
N GLU A 567 34.57 -6.14 7.03
CA GLU A 567 35.97 -5.89 7.41
C GLU A 567 36.30 -6.37 8.83
N GLN A 568 35.32 -6.96 9.55
CA GLN A 568 35.46 -7.46 10.92
C GLN A 568 35.93 -6.38 11.91
N LYS A 569 35.57 -5.12 11.66
CA LYS A 569 36.04 -4.00 12.47
C LYS A 569 35.38 -4.01 13.84
N GLY A 570 36.15 -3.66 14.86
CA GLY A 570 35.64 -3.42 16.20
C GLY A 570 35.10 -4.64 16.95
N LEU A 571 35.34 -5.86 16.47
CA LEU A 571 34.97 -7.11 17.12
C LEU A 571 36.21 -8.00 17.29
N LYS A 572 36.27 -8.78 18.36
CA LYS A 572 37.23 -9.87 18.51
C LYS A 572 36.92 -10.98 17.49
N PRO A 573 37.94 -11.69 16.97
CA PRO A 573 37.74 -12.78 16.01
C PRO A 573 36.73 -13.84 16.48
N GLU A 574 36.73 -14.18 17.76
CA GLU A 574 35.85 -15.19 18.35
C GLU A 574 34.38 -14.74 18.37
N THR A 575 34.15 -13.46 18.69
CA THR A 575 32.81 -12.83 18.65
C THR A 575 32.28 -12.79 17.22
N TYR A 576 33.11 -12.35 16.27
CA TYR A 576 32.74 -12.34 14.86
C TYR A 576 32.38 -13.75 14.34
N SER A 577 33.19 -14.76 14.70
CA SER A 577 32.90 -16.15 14.37
C SER A 577 31.58 -16.63 14.98
N THR A 578 31.25 -16.19 16.19
CA THR A 578 29.98 -16.51 16.86
C THR A 578 28.80 -15.88 16.12
N ILE A 579 28.88 -14.59 15.80
CA ILE A 579 27.84 -13.85 15.05
C ILE A 579 27.49 -14.53 13.72
N MET A 580 28.50 -15.06 13.01
CA MET A 580 28.37 -15.65 11.67
C MET A 580 28.10 -17.17 11.67
N SER A 581 28.09 -17.80 12.83
CA SER A 581 27.83 -19.23 12.99
C SER A 581 26.34 -19.53 13.12
N LYS A 582 25.94 -20.76 12.84
CA LYS A 582 24.55 -21.19 12.96
C LYS A 582 24.10 -21.21 14.42
N GLN A 583 23.21 -20.29 14.80
CA GLN A 583 22.68 -20.18 16.16
C GLN A 583 21.27 -20.75 16.31
N SER A 584 20.45 -20.67 15.25
CA SER A 584 19.12 -21.30 15.21
C SER A 584 18.72 -21.65 13.78
N GLU A 585 17.87 -22.67 13.64
CA GLU A 585 17.15 -22.91 12.39
C GLU A 585 16.11 -21.82 12.15
N TYR A 586 15.70 -21.64 10.89
CA TYR A 586 14.44 -20.97 10.58
C TYR A 586 13.29 -21.96 10.64
N ASP A 587 12.14 -21.47 11.11
CA ASP A 587 10.87 -22.12 10.83
C ASP A 587 10.24 -21.51 9.56
N PHE A 588 10.36 -22.23 8.44
CA PHE A 588 9.76 -21.85 7.16
C PHE A 588 8.32 -22.38 7.01
N THR A 589 7.70 -22.88 8.08
CA THR A 589 6.30 -23.34 8.03
C THR A 589 5.39 -22.19 7.62
N GLY A 590 4.57 -22.41 6.60
CA GLY A 590 3.67 -21.39 6.06
C GLY A 590 4.29 -20.39 5.07
N TRP A 591 5.60 -20.47 4.79
CA TRP A 591 6.23 -19.63 3.76
C TRP A 591 5.90 -20.16 2.37
N THR A 592 5.45 -19.27 1.47
CA THR A 592 5.13 -19.59 0.07
C THR A 592 6.38 -19.92 -0.74
N HIS A 593 7.50 -19.25 -0.45
CA HIS A 593 8.80 -19.50 -1.06
C HIS A 593 9.81 -19.91 0.02
N LYS A 594 10.28 -21.15 -0.07
CA LYS A 594 11.35 -21.65 0.81
C LYS A 594 12.71 -21.29 0.22
N PRO A 595 13.73 -20.99 1.05
CA PRO A 595 15.08 -20.78 0.54
C PRO A 595 15.59 -22.01 -0.23
N LYS A 596 16.26 -21.76 -1.35
CA LYS A 596 16.85 -22.80 -2.20
C LYS A 596 18.21 -23.29 -1.67
N VAL A 597 18.77 -22.55 -0.73
CA VAL A 597 20.08 -22.82 -0.10
C VAL A 597 19.91 -22.91 1.41
N PRO A 598 20.79 -23.64 2.12
CA PRO A 598 20.79 -23.65 3.57
C PRO A 598 20.81 -22.22 4.11
N THR A 599 19.80 -21.91 4.94
CA THR A 599 19.56 -20.57 5.48
C THR A 599 19.22 -20.69 6.95
N TYR A 600 19.91 -19.93 7.80
CA TYR A 600 19.77 -20.00 9.26
C TYR A 600 20.02 -18.63 9.91
N MET A 601 19.67 -18.50 11.19
CA MET A 601 19.95 -17.29 11.96
C MET A 601 21.33 -17.40 12.62
N GLY A 602 22.15 -16.37 12.43
CA GLY A 602 23.33 -16.09 13.24
C GLY A 602 22.95 -15.35 14.52
N MET A 603 23.77 -14.38 14.94
CA MET A 603 23.37 -13.43 16.00
C MET A 603 22.65 -12.25 15.35
N SER A 604 21.34 -12.41 15.11
CA SER A 604 20.44 -11.43 14.46
C SER A 604 20.77 -11.10 13.01
N LEU A 605 21.54 -11.96 12.34
CA LEU A 605 21.81 -11.89 10.91
C LEU A 605 21.27 -13.14 10.23
N GLU A 606 20.60 -12.97 9.11
CA GLU A 606 20.21 -14.07 8.23
C GLU A 606 21.46 -14.51 7.46
N ILE A 607 21.85 -15.77 7.60
CA ILE A 607 23.03 -16.34 6.96
C ILE A 607 22.57 -17.34 5.90
N ARG A 608 23.07 -17.20 4.67
CA ARG A 608 22.83 -18.14 3.57
C ARG A 608 24.14 -18.77 3.11
N GLU A 609 24.12 -20.06 2.82
CA GLU A 609 25.25 -20.79 2.24
C GLU A 609 25.05 -20.97 0.74
N THR A 610 25.53 -20.01 -0.04
CA THR A 610 25.30 -19.96 -1.50
C THR A 610 26.49 -20.55 -2.28
N PRO A 611 26.31 -20.92 -3.56
CA PRO A 611 27.43 -21.25 -4.46
C PRO A 611 28.47 -20.12 -4.63
N PHE A 612 28.10 -18.89 -4.27
CA PHE A 612 28.95 -17.70 -4.31
C PHE A 612 29.61 -17.38 -2.96
N GLY A 613 29.55 -18.31 -2.01
CA GLY A 613 30.06 -18.17 -0.65
C GLY A 613 28.96 -17.84 0.36
N LYS A 614 29.39 -17.66 1.62
CA LYS A 614 28.47 -17.33 2.71
C LYS A 614 28.01 -15.87 2.60
N THR A 615 26.71 -15.66 2.73
CA THR A 615 26.13 -14.31 2.85
C THR A 615 25.70 -14.00 4.26
N PHE A 616 25.65 -12.72 4.61
CA PHE A 616 24.96 -12.21 5.79
C PHE A 616 24.06 -11.04 5.38
N GLY A 617 22.88 -10.96 5.98
CA GLY A 617 21.89 -9.95 5.64
C GLY A 617 20.75 -9.88 6.63
N HIS A 618 19.76 -9.04 6.33
CA HIS A 618 18.46 -9.03 7.00
C HIS A 618 17.42 -8.29 6.15
N GLY A 619 16.17 -8.77 6.14
CA GLY A 619 15.01 -8.07 5.58
C GLY A 619 14.27 -7.18 6.58
N GLY A 620 13.58 -6.15 6.12
CA GLY A 620 12.74 -5.28 6.94
C GLY A 620 11.37 -5.08 6.30
N ASN A 621 10.32 -5.08 7.12
CA ASN A 621 8.95 -4.83 6.71
C ASN A 621 8.16 -4.20 7.87
N ASN A 622 7.69 -2.96 7.69
CA ASN A 622 6.76 -2.26 8.59
C ASN A 622 5.35 -2.11 7.97
N GLY A 623 5.09 -2.80 6.85
CA GLY A 623 3.83 -2.77 6.12
C GLY A 623 3.98 -1.98 4.82
N ASP A 624 4.08 -0.66 4.96
CA ASP A 624 4.21 0.35 3.90
C ASP A 624 5.66 0.77 3.61
N PHE A 625 6.61 0.27 4.39
CA PHE A 625 8.04 0.30 4.11
C PHE A 625 8.61 -1.11 4.10
N LYS A 626 9.47 -1.37 3.12
CA LYS A 626 10.19 -2.65 2.99
C LYS A 626 11.63 -2.41 2.57
N CYS A 627 12.54 -3.19 3.11
CA CYS A 627 13.96 -3.06 2.81
C CYS A 627 14.70 -4.39 2.93
N ARG A 628 15.91 -4.45 2.39
CA ARG A 628 16.81 -5.59 2.53
C ARG A 628 18.25 -5.13 2.38
N PHE A 629 19.14 -5.76 3.13
CA PHE A 629 20.56 -5.74 2.80
C PHE A 629 21.11 -7.16 2.79
N GLU A 630 22.13 -7.38 1.98
CA GLU A 630 22.85 -8.65 1.90
C GLU A 630 24.28 -8.43 1.41
N VAL A 631 25.23 -9.17 2.00
CA VAL A 631 26.65 -9.11 1.66
C VAL A 631 27.18 -10.53 1.43
N TYR A 632 27.79 -10.74 0.27
CA TYR A 632 28.52 -11.95 -0.10
C TYR A 632 29.96 -11.79 0.36
N LYS A 633 30.28 -12.37 1.50
CA LYS A 633 31.52 -12.11 2.24
C LYS A 633 32.76 -12.38 1.41
N ASP A 634 32.81 -13.53 0.75
CA ASP A 634 34.02 -13.97 0.04
C ASP A 634 34.20 -13.24 -1.30
N LEU A 635 33.11 -12.78 -1.91
CA LEU A 635 33.13 -11.89 -3.07
C LEU A 635 33.42 -10.42 -2.70
N LYS A 636 33.22 -10.04 -1.43
CA LYS A 636 33.21 -8.64 -0.98
C LYS A 636 32.24 -7.78 -1.80
N MET A 637 31.08 -8.36 -2.13
CA MET A 637 30.00 -7.73 -2.89
C MET A 637 28.73 -7.69 -2.04
N GLY A 638 27.84 -6.73 -2.29
CA GLY A 638 26.59 -6.66 -1.55
C GLY A 638 25.72 -5.49 -1.99
N TYR A 639 24.55 -5.38 -1.37
CA TYR A 639 23.59 -4.31 -1.64
C TYR A 639 22.78 -3.95 -0.39
N ALA A 640 22.32 -2.71 -0.35
CA ALA A 640 21.26 -2.27 0.53
C ALA A 640 20.18 -1.58 -0.32
N ILE A 641 18.93 -1.95 -0.12
CA ILE A 641 17.79 -1.39 -0.83
C ILE A 641 16.66 -1.10 0.15
N PHE A 642 16.14 0.13 0.11
CA PHE A 642 15.06 0.63 0.94
C PHE A 642 13.94 1.16 0.04
N THR A 643 12.69 0.85 0.40
CA THR A 643 11.50 1.20 -0.38
C THR A 643 10.41 1.72 0.54
N ASN A 644 9.57 2.62 0.04
CA ASN A 644 8.41 3.16 0.75
C ASN A 644 7.08 2.64 0.17
N SER A 645 6.99 1.32 -0.07
CA SER A 645 5.76 0.68 -0.55
C SER A 645 5.52 -0.71 0.05
N ASN A 646 4.25 -1.02 0.29
CA ASN A 646 3.76 -2.37 0.61
C ASN A 646 3.92 -3.38 -0.54
N THR A 647 4.07 -2.92 -1.78
CA THR A 647 4.14 -3.78 -2.98
C THR A 647 5.55 -4.25 -3.36
N SER A 648 6.55 -3.98 -2.53
CA SER A 648 7.97 -4.12 -2.89
C SER A 648 8.52 -5.56 -2.86
N ASP A 649 7.74 -6.57 -2.48
CA ASP A 649 8.25 -7.94 -2.25
C ASP A 649 8.96 -8.52 -3.46
N ALA A 650 8.32 -8.43 -4.64
CA ALA A 650 8.90 -8.97 -5.87
C ALA A 650 10.23 -8.30 -6.24
N LEU A 651 10.37 -6.99 -6.01
CA LEU A 651 11.64 -6.29 -6.21
C LEU A 651 12.70 -6.86 -5.27
N LEU A 652 12.40 -6.94 -3.97
CA LEU A 652 13.36 -7.36 -2.94
C LEU A 652 13.74 -8.85 -3.05
N GLU A 653 12.82 -9.70 -3.46
CA GLU A 653 13.05 -11.14 -3.66
C GLU A 653 13.93 -11.44 -4.87
N ASN A 654 13.73 -10.73 -5.99
CA ASN A 654 14.47 -10.99 -7.23
C ASN A 654 15.81 -10.24 -7.30
N PHE A 655 16.07 -9.30 -6.39
CA PHE A 655 17.22 -8.41 -6.51
C PHE A 655 18.57 -9.12 -6.38
N HIS A 656 18.71 -10.14 -5.50
CA HIS A 656 19.95 -10.90 -5.41
C HIS A 656 20.22 -11.73 -6.67
N SER A 657 19.17 -12.25 -7.32
CA SER A 657 19.29 -13.00 -8.58
C SER A 657 19.72 -12.05 -9.69
N PHE A 658 19.14 -10.86 -9.74
CA PHE A 658 19.55 -9.84 -10.69
C PHE A 658 21.01 -9.39 -10.51
N LEU A 659 21.42 -9.09 -9.27
CA LEU A 659 22.72 -8.51 -8.98
C LEU A 659 23.84 -9.54 -9.01
N ILE A 660 23.67 -10.71 -8.40
CA ILE A 660 24.78 -11.64 -8.10
C ILE A 660 24.48 -13.04 -8.63
N GLU A 661 23.36 -13.65 -8.27
CA GLU A 661 23.20 -15.10 -8.49
C GLU A 661 22.90 -15.47 -9.95
N GLY A 662 22.33 -14.55 -10.72
CA GLY A 662 21.85 -14.81 -12.07
C GLY A 662 20.55 -15.61 -12.10
N ARG A 663 20.11 -15.95 -13.30
CA ARG A 663 18.92 -16.76 -13.56
C ARG A 663 19.21 -18.19 -13.18
N ASP A 664 18.29 -18.79 -12.43
CA ASP A 664 18.31 -20.19 -12.04
C ASP A 664 18.40 -21.13 -13.26
N LYS A 665 19.63 -21.49 -13.65
CA LYS A 665 19.87 -22.62 -14.55
C LYS A 665 20.34 -23.86 -13.78
N ASP A 666 20.94 -23.71 -12.59
CA ASP A 666 21.72 -24.78 -11.97
C ASP A 666 21.60 -24.94 -10.42
N ILE A 667 20.78 -24.18 -9.68
CA ILE A 667 20.70 -24.33 -8.21
C ILE A 667 20.02 -25.66 -7.77
N VAL A 668 19.51 -26.46 -8.71
CA VAL A 668 18.92 -27.79 -8.45
C VAL A 668 19.90 -28.95 -8.74
N LYS A 669 21.16 -28.67 -9.10
CA LYS A 669 22.19 -29.72 -9.26
C LYS A 669 23.39 -29.47 -8.38
N GLN A 670 23.25 -29.73 -7.08
CA GLN A 670 24.33 -30.28 -6.25
C GLN A 670 23.76 -30.97 -5.02
#